data_AF-A0A7J7YML9-F1
#
_entry.id   AF-A0A7J7YML9-F1
#
_cell.length_a   1.000
_cell.length_b   1.000
_cell.length_c   1.000
_cell.angle_alpha   90.00
_cell.angle_beta   90.00
_cell.angle_gamma   90.00
#
_symmetry.space_group_name_H-M   'P 1'
#
loop_
_entity.id
_entity.type
_entity.pdbx_description
1 polymer ?
#
loop_
_entity_poly.entity_id
_entity_poly.type
_entity_poly.pdbx_seq_one_letter_code
_entity_poly.pdbx_strand_id
1 'polypeptide(L)'
;MASAGATAGGMRQGPGAGAAAASFPSPAPAPGPAGPEDDAEEPAETHLCVLWGAGCLGMAYYDTSDAAIHFMPDAPDLESLQLLQRVLDEINPRSVVTSAKQDENMTRFLGKLASQEHGEPKRPEIIFLPSVDFGLEISKQRLLSGSYSFIPDSMTTTEKILFLSSIIPFDCLLMPPALLLILSQVRALGGLLKFLGRRRIGVELEDYNVSVPILGFKKFVLTHLVSIDQDTYSVLQIFKSEAHPSVYKVASGLKEGLSLFGILNRCRCKWGEKLLRLWFTRPTHDLGELNSRLDVIQFFLLPQNLDMAQMLHRLLGHIKNVPLILKRMKLSHTKVSDWQVLYKTVYSALGLRDACRSLPQAIQLFRDIAQEFSDDLHHIASLIGKVVDFEGSLAANRFTVLPNIDPEIDEKKRRLVGLPGFLTEVARKELENLDCRIPSCSVIYIPLIGFLLSIPRLPSMVEASDFEIEGLDFMFLSEEKLHYRSARTKELDALLGDLHCDIRDQETLLMHQLQCQVLARAAVLTRVLDLASRLDVLLALSSAARDYGYSRPRYSPRLLGVRIQNGRHPLMELCARTFVPNSAECGGDKGRVKVITGPNSSGKSIYLKQVGLITFMALVGSFVPAEEAEIGAVDAIFTRIHSCESISLGLSTFMIDLNQQVAKAVNNATERSLVLIDEFGKGTNTVDGLALLAAVLRHWLALGPTCPHIFVATNFLSLVQLPLLPQGPLVQYLSMETCEDGNDLVFFYRVSDWIRSGKPIKPLRELLKEKQMENCQALVDKFLKLDLEDPNLDLDTFMSQEVLPAAATIL
;
A
#
# COMPACT_ATOMS: atom_id res chain seq x y z
N MET A 1 -50.66 -27.53 -27.84
CA MET A 1 -51.64 -26.44 -27.65
C MET A 1 -50.90 -25.14 -27.93
N ALA A 2 -50.84 -24.73 -29.21
CA ALA A 2 -51.67 -23.68 -29.82
C ALA A 2 -51.26 -22.27 -29.28
N SER A 3 -50.36 -21.55 -29.97
CA SER A 3 -50.63 -20.56 -31.06
C SER A 3 -51.24 -19.26 -30.52
N ALA A 4 -50.97 -18.02 -30.91
CA ALA A 4 -50.24 -17.30 -31.96
C ALA A 4 -50.22 -15.81 -31.48
N GLY A 5 -49.56 -14.81 -32.08
CA GLY A 5 -49.00 -14.68 -33.41
C GLY A 5 -48.24 -13.36 -33.58
N ALA A 6 -47.49 -13.32 -34.68
CA ALA A 6 -46.70 -12.22 -35.20
C ALA A 6 -47.53 -11.26 -36.06
N THR A 7 -46.98 -10.08 -36.37
CA THR A 7 -46.68 -9.56 -37.74
C THR A 7 -46.23 -8.09 -37.68
N ALA A 8 -45.03 -7.78 -38.23
CA ALA A 8 -44.75 -7.06 -39.50
C ALA A 8 -44.98 -5.52 -39.38
N GLY A 9 -44.08 -4.62 -39.77
CA GLY A 9 -43.10 -4.60 -40.87
C GLY A 9 -43.48 -3.43 -41.79
N GLY A 10 -42.61 -2.42 -41.94
CA GLY A 10 -42.88 -1.29 -42.83
C GLY A 10 -41.77 -0.22 -42.90
N MET A 11 -40.85 -0.38 -43.85
CA MET A 11 -40.02 0.71 -44.38
C MET A 11 -40.89 1.68 -45.20
N ARG A 12 -40.56 2.98 -45.18
CA ARG A 12 -40.60 3.85 -46.37
C ARG A 12 -39.74 5.11 -46.20
N GLN A 13 -39.23 5.56 -47.33
CA GLN A 13 -38.18 6.55 -47.60
C GLN A 13 -38.58 8.00 -47.27
N GLY A 14 -37.58 8.90 -47.18
CA GLY A 14 -37.70 10.36 -46.94
C GLY A 14 -38.41 11.14 -48.06
N PRO A 15 -38.44 12.51 -48.02
CA PRO A 15 -37.22 13.32 -48.09
C PRO A 15 -37.21 14.66 -47.30
N GLY A 16 -36.02 15.21 -47.09
CA GLY A 16 -35.65 16.60 -47.45
C GLY A 16 -36.22 17.83 -46.71
N ALA A 17 -35.26 18.65 -46.25
CA ALA A 17 -35.28 20.13 -46.15
C ALA A 17 -35.81 20.81 -44.86
N GLY A 18 -34.85 21.17 -44.00
CA GLY A 18 -34.52 22.56 -43.60
C GLY A 18 -35.62 23.47 -43.04
N ALA A 19 -35.54 23.77 -41.74
CA ALA A 19 -35.80 25.11 -41.20
C ALA A 19 -35.23 25.24 -39.78
N ALA A 20 -34.54 26.34 -39.53
CA ALA A 20 -33.99 26.73 -38.24
C ALA A 20 -35.09 27.06 -37.22
N ALA A 21 -34.89 26.68 -35.95
CA ALA A 21 -35.63 27.26 -34.84
C ALA A 21 -34.82 27.20 -33.52
N ALA A 22 -34.48 28.41 -33.08
CA ALA A 22 -34.15 28.90 -31.74
C ALA A 22 -34.07 27.90 -30.56
N SER A 23 -32.92 27.98 -29.90
CA SER A 23 -32.61 27.56 -28.54
C SER A 23 -33.61 28.06 -27.49
N PHE A 24 -34.17 27.15 -26.72
CA PHE A 24 -34.69 27.40 -25.36
C PHE A 24 -33.87 26.55 -24.36
N PRO A 25 -33.35 27.13 -23.26
CA PRO A 25 -32.63 26.37 -22.26
C PRO A 25 -33.61 25.58 -21.38
N SER A 26 -33.41 24.26 -21.30
CA SER A 26 -34.10 23.40 -20.34
C SER A 26 -33.58 23.66 -18.91
N PRO A 27 -34.45 23.61 -17.89
CA PRO A 27 -34.08 23.93 -16.50
C PRO A 27 -33.12 22.87 -15.94
N ALA A 28 -32.12 23.34 -15.19
CA ALA A 28 -31.14 22.51 -14.50
C ALA A 28 -31.83 21.54 -13.52
N PRO A 29 -31.38 20.27 -13.40
CA PRO A 29 -31.89 19.36 -12.39
C PRO A 29 -31.43 19.80 -11.00
N ALA A 30 -32.36 19.85 -10.05
CA ALA A 30 -32.10 20.17 -8.65
C ALA A 30 -31.07 19.20 -8.05
N PRO A 31 -30.13 19.68 -7.20
CA PRO A 31 -29.19 18.81 -6.52
C PRO A 31 -29.94 17.95 -5.50
N GLY A 32 -29.91 16.63 -5.71
CA GLY A 32 -30.37 15.66 -4.71
C GLY A 32 -29.52 15.70 -3.43
N PRO A 33 -30.02 15.13 -2.32
CA PRO A 33 -29.35 15.20 -1.03
C PRO A 33 -27.95 14.57 -1.13
N ALA A 34 -26.94 15.33 -0.72
CA ALA A 34 -25.57 14.88 -0.62
C ALA A 34 -25.52 13.58 0.21
N GLY A 35 -25.17 12.47 -0.43
CA GLY A 35 -24.71 11.29 0.29
C GLY A 35 -23.44 11.65 1.09
N PRO A 36 -23.06 10.85 2.10
CA PRO A 36 -21.85 11.11 2.85
C PRO A 36 -20.70 11.23 1.85
N GLU A 37 -20.08 12.41 1.80
CA GLU A 37 -18.85 12.64 1.07
C GLU A 37 -17.84 11.65 1.65
N ASP A 38 -17.58 10.56 0.92
CA ASP A 38 -16.36 9.80 1.09
C ASP A 38 -15.24 10.80 0.80
N ASP A 39 -14.69 11.43 1.85
CA ASP A 39 -13.50 12.26 1.82
C ASP A 39 -12.50 11.54 0.89
N ALA A 40 -12.25 12.12 -0.29
CA ALA A 40 -11.24 11.61 -1.20
C ALA A 40 -9.91 11.69 -0.47
N GLU A 41 -9.49 10.56 0.13
CA GLU A 41 -8.19 10.43 0.77
C GLU A 41 -7.14 10.81 -0.29
N GLU A 42 -6.39 11.90 -0.05
CA GLU A 42 -5.24 12.24 -0.88
C GLU A 42 -4.39 10.97 -1.06
N PRO A 43 -3.96 10.66 -2.30
CA PRO A 43 -3.17 9.46 -2.53
C PRO A 43 -1.91 9.53 -1.66
N ALA A 44 -1.61 8.44 -0.95
CA ALA A 44 -0.40 8.35 -0.15
C ALA A 44 0.82 8.48 -1.05
N GLU A 45 1.63 9.50 -0.79
CA GLU A 45 2.87 9.79 -1.50
C GLU A 45 4.08 9.49 -0.64
N THR A 46 5.08 8.86 -1.26
CA THR A 46 6.37 8.55 -0.66
C THR A 46 7.47 9.33 -1.37
N HIS A 47 8.33 10.00 -0.60
CA HIS A 47 9.47 10.74 -1.12
C HIS A 47 10.75 10.13 -0.56
N LEU A 48 11.61 9.61 -1.43
CA LEU A 48 12.83 8.91 -1.06
C LEU A 48 14.05 9.82 -1.24
N CYS A 49 15.01 9.76 -0.32
CA CYS A 49 16.32 10.38 -0.42
C CYS A 49 17.39 9.29 -0.36
N VAL A 50 18.33 9.31 -1.31
CA VAL A 50 19.35 8.29 -1.48
C VAL A 50 20.72 8.92 -1.64
N LEU A 51 21.69 8.37 -0.90
CA LEU A 51 23.10 8.69 -1.03
C LEU A 51 23.93 7.42 -1.03
N TRP A 52 24.83 7.33 -2.00
CA TRP A 52 25.88 6.32 -2.01
C TRP A 52 27.23 6.98 -1.80
N GLY A 53 28.07 6.38 -0.95
CA GLY A 53 29.42 6.86 -0.70
C GLY A 53 30.27 5.79 -0.03
N ALA A 54 31.50 5.61 -0.53
CA ALA A 54 32.47 4.65 -0.01
C ALA A 54 31.92 3.21 0.12
N GLY A 55 31.11 2.76 -0.86
CA GLY A 55 30.55 1.41 -0.91
C GLY A 55 29.34 1.17 0.00
N CYS A 56 28.86 2.18 0.72
CA CYS A 56 27.67 2.08 1.57
C CYS A 56 26.53 2.96 1.06
N LEU A 57 25.32 2.42 1.11
CA LEU A 57 24.08 3.09 0.73
C LEU A 57 23.33 3.57 1.98
N GLY A 58 23.06 4.88 2.03
CA GLY A 58 22.21 5.50 3.04
C GLY A 58 20.89 5.96 2.44
N MET A 59 19.77 5.60 3.07
CA MET A 59 18.44 5.85 2.53
C MET A 59 17.49 6.36 3.62
N ALA A 60 16.66 7.32 3.25
CA ALA A 60 15.55 7.78 4.07
C ALA A 60 14.36 8.16 3.19
N TYR A 61 13.15 7.77 3.57
CA TYR A 61 11.93 8.20 2.88
C TYR A 61 10.90 8.76 3.85
N TYR A 62 10.07 9.67 3.34
CA TYR A 62 8.93 10.22 4.07
C TYR A 62 7.64 9.68 3.45
N ASP A 63 6.78 9.09 4.27
CA ASP A 63 5.44 8.64 3.90
C ASP A 63 4.42 9.66 4.41
N THR A 64 3.68 10.26 3.50
CA THR A 64 2.64 11.26 3.82
C THR A 64 1.45 10.67 4.58
N SER A 65 1.27 9.35 4.54
CA SER A 65 0.12 8.66 5.11
C SER A 65 0.24 8.37 6.60
N ASP A 66 1.45 8.10 7.11
CA ASP A 66 1.75 8.07 8.55
C ASP A 66 2.47 9.32 9.04
N ALA A 67 2.83 10.24 8.13
CA ALA A 67 3.63 11.43 8.40
C ALA A 67 4.92 11.11 9.18
N ALA A 68 5.53 9.96 8.89
CA ALA A 68 6.76 9.50 9.53
C ALA A 68 7.91 9.40 8.54
N ILE A 69 9.12 9.61 9.06
CA ILE A 69 10.35 9.40 8.30
C ILE A 69 10.88 8.01 8.59
N HIS A 70 11.00 7.21 7.54
CA HIS A 70 11.60 5.90 7.59
C HIS A 70 13.05 5.99 7.14
N PHE A 71 13.98 5.39 7.88
CA PHE A 71 15.39 5.39 7.52
C PHE A 71 15.99 4.00 7.63
N MET A 72 16.93 3.72 6.73
CA MET A 72 17.70 2.49 6.73
C MET A 72 19.10 2.78 7.26
N PRO A 73 19.65 1.94 8.17
CA PRO A 73 21.03 2.05 8.54
C PRO A 73 21.95 1.85 7.33
N ASP A 74 23.16 2.39 7.40
CA ASP A 74 24.14 2.23 6.33
C ASP A 74 24.38 0.75 6.01
N ALA A 75 24.03 0.35 4.79
CA ALA A 75 24.15 -1.01 4.29
C ALA A 75 25.18 -1.05 3.16
N PRO A 76 26.09 -2.05 3.13
CA PRO A 76 26.97 -2.24 2.00
C PRO A 76 26.14 -2.61 0.77
N ASP A 77 26.43 -2.00 -0.38
CA ASP A 77 25.84 -2.35 -1.66
C ASP A 77 26.95 -2.68 -2.67
N LEU A 78 26.64 -3.56 -3.62
CA LEU A 78 27.55 -3.90 -4.70
C LEU A 78 27.64 -2.72 -5.68
N GLU A 79 28.70 -2.67 -6.50
CA GLU A 79 28.85 -1.61 -7.51
C GLU A 79 27.70 -1.56 -8.54
N SER A 80 26.95 -2.66 -8.65
CA SER A 80 25.76 -2.81 -9.48
C SER A 80 24.48 -2.21 -8.86
N LEU A 81 24.53 -1.69 -7.63
CA LEU A 81 23.42 -1.03 -6.92
C LEU A 81 22.13 -1.87 -6.85
N GLN A 82 22.27 -3.18 -6.62
CA GLN A 82 21.13 -4.09 -6.55
C GLN A 82 20.22 -3.81 -5.35
N LEU A 83 20.79 -3.40 -4.21
CA LEU A 83 20.01 -3.03 -3.03
C LEU A 83 19.13 -1.82 -3.33
N LEU A 84 19.68 -0.80 -3.99
CA LEU A 84 18.93 0.39 -4.39
C LEU A 84 17.77 0.07 -5.33
N GLN A 85 18.01 -0.75 -6.36
CA GLN A 85 16.94 -1.18 -7.28
C GLN A 85 15.80 -1.87 -6.51
N ARG A 86 16.13 -2.78 -5.60
CA ARG A 86 15.12 -3.46 -4.76
C ARG A 86 14.31 -2.47 -3.94
N VAL A 87 14.95 -1.48 -3.32
CA VAL A 87 14.25 -0.47 -2.51
C VAL A 87 13.32 0.39 -3.36
N LEU A 88 13.73 0.74 -4.58
CA LEU A 88 12.91 1.54 -5.50
C LEU A 88 11.68 0.76 -5.97
N ASP A 89 11.86 -0.50 -6.34
CA ASP A 89 10.75 -1.38 -6.75
C ASP A 89 9.75 -1.58 -5.60
N GLU A 90 10.26 -1.66 -4.36
CA GLU A 90 9.45 -1.92 -3.17
C GLU A 90 8.71 -0.68 -2.63
N ILE A 91 9.37 0.47 -2.54
CA ILE A 91 8.79 1.72 -2.00
C ILE A 91 7.95 2.44 -3.07
N ASN A 92 8.30 2.27 -4.33
CA ASN A 92 7.72 2.97 -5.48
C ASN A 92 7.53 4.48 -5.22
N PRO A 93 8.63 5.23 -4.96
CA PRO A 93 8.56 6.62 -4.56
C PRO A 93 8.06 7.54 -5.66
N ARG A 94 7.29 8.58 -5.30
CA ARG A 94 6.90 9.65 -6.24
C ARG A 94 8.09 10.51 -6.66
N SER A 95 9.03 10.74 -5.74
CA SER A 95 10.25 11.50 -6.03
C SER A 95 11.47 10.88 -5.36
N VAL A 96 12.60 10.88 -6.07
CA VAL A 96 13.90 10.43 -5.58
C VAL A 96 14.84 11.64 -5.49
N VAL A 97 15.26 11.97 -4.28
CA VAL A 97 16.16 13.08 -3.96
C VAL A 97 17.57 12.55 -3.81
N THR A 98 18.54 13.19 -4.48
CA THR A 98 19.95 12.83 -4.34
C THR A 98 20.85 14.06 -4.45
N SER A 99 22.15 13.89 -4.21
CA SER A 99 23.11 14.98 -4.36
C SER A 99 23.47 15.23 -5.83
N ALA A 100 23.78 16.48 -6.17
CA ALA A 100 24.32 16.83 -7.48
C ALA A 100 25.74 16.26 -7.71
N LYS A 101 26.47 15.90 -6.65
CA LYS A 101 27.80 15.28 -6.74
C LYS A 101 27.67 13.82 -6.27
N GLN A 102 27.53 12.90 -7.22
CA GLN A 102 27.46 11.46 -6.98
C GLN A 102 28.53 10.74 -7.80
N ASP A 103 28.84 9.52 -7.41
CA ASP A 103 29.75 8.66 -8.15
C ASP A 103 29.15 8.23 -9.50
N GLU A 104 30.01 7.83 -10.44
CA GLU A 104 29.62 7.50 -11.81
C GLU A 104 28.60 6.35 -11.87
N ASN A 105 28.73 5.35 -11.00
CA ASN A 105 27.83 4.19 -10.96
C ASN A 105 26.40 4.59 -10.58
N MET A 106 26.25 5.48 -9.59
CA MET A 106 24.96 6.05 -9.20
C MET A 106 24.38 6.92 -10.32
N THR A 107 25.22 7.70 -10.99
CA THR A 107 24.78 8.57 -12.10
C THR A 107 24.30 7.75 -13.30
N ARG A 108 24.99 6.65 -13.65
CA ARG A 108 24.53 5.71 -14.68
C ARG A 108 23.25 5.01 -14.28
N PHE A 109 23.10 4.61 -13.02
CA PHE A 109 21.90 3.95 -12.52
C PHE A 109 20.68 4.88 -12.56
N LEU A 110 20.81 6.11 -12.05
CA LEU A 110 19.78 7.14 -12.14
C LEU A 110 19.48 7.54 -13.60
N GLY A 111 20.52 7.56 -14.45
CA GLY A 111 20.38 7.74 -15.90
C GLY A 111 19.54 6.63 -16.54
N LYS A 112 19.79 5.36 -16.19
CA LYS A 112 18.98 4.21 -16.64
C LYS A 112 17.53 4.31 -16.18
N LEU A 113 17.29 4.71 -14.93
CA LEU A 113 15.95 4.95 -14.40
C LEU A 113 15.24 6.10 -15.13
N ALA A 114 15.98 7.14 -15.52
CA ALA A 114 15.43 8.25 -16.30
C ALA A 114 15.21 7.89 -17.78
N SER A 115 16.03 6.99 -18.35
CA SER A 115 16.06 6.66 -19.79
C SER A 115 15.21 5.45 -20.19
N GLN A 116 14.51 4.78 -19.27
CA GLN A 116 13.55 3.72 -19.63
C GLN A 116 12.32 4.33 -20.33
N GLU A 117 12.49 4.65 -21.61
CA GLU A 117 11.44 5.03 -22.54
C GLU A 117 10.62 3.79 -22.90
N HIS A 118 9.47 3.62 -22.22
CA HIS A 118 8.16 3.23 -22.77
C HIS A 118 7.31 2.49 -21.73
N GLY A 119 6.15 3.06 -21.35
CA GLY A 119 4.96 2.27 -20.99
C GLY A 119 4.43 2.32 -19.55
N GLU A 120 5.23 2.59 -18.51
CA GLU A 120 4.71 2.55 -17.13
C GLU A 120 4.21 3.91 -16.60
N PRO A 121 3.01 3.98 -15.97
CA PRO A 121 2.37 5.23 -15.56
C PRO A 121 2.91 5.87 -14.27
N LYS A 122 4.03 5.37 -13.69
CA LYS A 122 4.56 5.86 -12.41
C LYS A 122 6.09 5.96 -12.43
N ARG A 123 6.62 7.03 -13.02
CA ARG A 123 8.06 7.35 -12.94
C ARG A 123 8.34 8.25 -11.72
N PRO A 124 9.39 7.97 -10.92
CA PRO A 124 9.81 8.88 -9.87
C PRO A 124 10.43 10.16 -10.45
N GLU A 125 10.04 11.33 -9.93
CA GLU A 125 10.73 12.60 -10.22
C GLU A 125 12.11 12.62 -9.55
N ILE A 126 13.20 12.66 -10.33
CA ILE A 126 14.57 12.71 -9.81
C ILE A 126 14.95 14.17 -9.52
N ILE A 127 15.33 14.46 -8.27
CA ILE A 127 15.60 15.81 -7.79
C ILE A 127 17.01 15.89 -7.22
N PHE A 128 17.83 16.76 -7.81
CA PHE A 128 19.21 17.00 -7.38
C PHE A 128 19.28 18.19 -6.42
N LEU A 129 19.88 17.97 -5.26
CA LEU A 129 20.20 19.02 -4.27
C LEU A 129 21.72 19.29 -4.24
N PRO A 130 22.16 20.53 -3.96
CA PRO A 130 23.57 20.86 -3.81
C PRO A 130 24.30 19.95 -2.81
N SER A 131 25.53 19.55 -3.11
CA SER A 131 26.33 18.65 -2.26
C SER A 131 26.63 19.21 -0.87
N VAL A 132 26.66 20.54 -0.72
CA VAL A 132 26.81 21.24 0.56
C VAL A 132 25.68 20.84 1.54
N ASP A 133 24.48 20.57 1.03
CA ASP A 133 23.31 20.27 1.86
C ASP A 133 23.33 18.89 2.52
N PHE A 134 24.18 18.01 2.00
CA PHE A 134 24.41 16.66 2.49
C PHE A 134 25.66 16.56 3.37
N GLY A 135 26.26 17.69 3.77
CA GLY A 135 27.32 17.71 4.77
C GLY A 135 26.86 17.07 6.08
N LEU A 136 27.72 16.26 6.71
CA LEU A 136 27.39 15.54 7.95
C LEU A 136 26.93 16.50 9.06
N GLU A 137 27.70 17.55 9.31
CA GLU A 137 27.44 18.51 10.39
C GLU A 137 26.17 19.32 10.13
N ILE A 138 25.95 19.73 8.88
CA ILE A 138 24.73 20.43 8.45
C ILE A 138 23.50 19.53 8.63
N SER A 139 23.63 18.25 8.28
CA SER A 139 22.56 17.27 8.41
C SER A 139 22.24 16.97 9.88
N LYS A 140 23.26 16.84 10.74
CA LYS A 140 23.13 16.68 12.18
C LYS A 140 22.45 17.89 12.82
N GLN A 141 22.91 19.10 12.48
CA GLN A 141 22.28 20.33 12.96
C GLN A 141 20.81 20.44 12.51
N ARG A 142 20.48 20.07 11.27
CA ARG A 142 19.11 20.07 10.75
C ARG A 142 18.20 19.05 11.46
N LEU A 143 18.73 17.90 11.83
CA LEU A 143 18.02 16.92 12.66
C LEU A 143 17.79 17.48 14.06
N LEU A 144 18.79 18.13 14.67
CA LEU A 144 18.64 18.69 16.02
C LEU A 144 17.71 19.91 16.05
N SER A 145 17.68 20.72 15.00
CA SER A 145 16.83 21.91 14.89
C SER A 145 15.41 21.64 14.39
N GLY A 146 15.10 20.40 13.97
CA GLY A 146 13.75 20.03 13.52
C GLY A 146 12.69 20.14 14.61
N SER A 147 11.49 20.60 14.21
CA SER A 147 10.27 20.59 15.05
C SER A 147 9.56 19.25 14.91
N TYR A 148 9.70 18.40 15.91
CA TYR A 148 9.14 17.05 15.93
C TYR A 148 7.97 16.96 16.91
N SER A 149 6.85 16.37 16.47
CA SER A 149 5.63 16.35 17.30
C SER A 149 5.74 15.44 18.54
N PHE A 150 6.69 14.51 18.55
CA PHE A 150 6.92 13.57 19.66
C PHE A 150 7.98 14.06 20.65
N ILE A 151 8.64 15.18 20.39
CA ILE A 151 9.60 15.79 21.32
C ILE A 151 8.91 16.98 21.99
N PRO A 152 8.67 16.95 23.31
CA PRO A 152 8.10 18.09 24.02
C PRO A 152 8.99 19.34 23.88
N ASP A 153 8.39 20.51 23.68
CA ASP A 153 9.12 21.78 23.62
C ASP A 153 9.84 22.14 24.93
N SER A 154 9.50 21.45 26.02
CA SER A 154 10.14 21.59 27.35
C SER A 154 11.45 20.83 27.50
N MET A 155 11.84 20.00 26.53
CA MET A 155 13.04 19.15 26.62
C MET A 155 14.30 19.98 26.38
N THR A 156 15.32 19.83 27.23
CA THR A 156 16.59 20.55 27.05
C THR A 156 17.32 20.08 25.78
N THR A 157 18.17 20.93 25.19
CA THR A 157 18.95 20.58 23.99
C THR A 157 19.77 19.30 24.20
N THR A 158 20.31 19.08 25.40
CA THR A 158 21.06 17.87 25.78
C THR A 158 20.20 16.62 25.82
N GLU A 159 19.00 16.71 26.40
CA GLU A 159 18.05 15.59 26.44
C GLU A 159 17.54 15.26 25.03
N LYS A 160 17.28 16.27 24.20
CA LYS A 160 16.90 16.09 22.79
C LYS A 160 17.98 15.35 22.00
N ILE A 161 19.25 15.68 22.23
CA ILE A 161 20.38 14.96 21.62
C ILE A 161 20.42 13.50 22.08
N LEU A 162 20.28 13.23 23.38
CA LEU A 162 20.28 11.85 23.92
C LEU A 162 19.09 11.02 23.42
N PHE A 163 17.92 11.64 23.31
CA PHE A 163 16.74 10.98 22.78
C PHE A 163 16.90 10.65 21.30
N LEU A 164 17.31 11.62 20.48
CA LEU A 164 17.53 11.37 19.07
C LEU A 164 18.70 10.40 18.84
N SER A 165 19.75 10.40 19.67
CA SER A 165 20.86 9.46 19.55
C SER A 165 20.47 8.02 19.89
N SER A 166 19.45 7.84 20.74
CA SER A 166 18.87 6.52 21.01
C SER A 166 18.10 5.93 19.82
N ILE A 167 17.54 6.80 18.97
CA ILE A 167 16.74 6.39 17.81
C ILE A 167 17.61 6.30 16.55
N ILE A 168 18.43 7.32 16.31
CA ILE A 168 19.35 7.45 15.19
C ILE A 168 20.75 7.45 15.77
N PRO A 169 21.54 6.38 15.59
CA PRO A 169 22.92 6.38 16.07
C PRO A 169 23.71 7.46 15.32
N PHE A 170 24.05 8.54 16.02
CA PHE A 170 24.89 9.63 15.50
C PHE A 170 26.38 9.31 15.58
N ASP A 171 26.77 8.40 16.47
CA ASP A 171 28.14 7.99 16.73
C ASP A 171 28.24 6.46 16.71
N CYS A 172 28.76 5.88 15.63
CA CYS A 172 29.13 4.46 15.62
C CYS A 172 30.49 4.29 16.31
N LEU A 173 30.48 4.07 17.63
CA LEU A 173 31.67 3.87 18.48
C LEU A 173 32.53 2.62 18.14
N LEU A 174 32.13 1.80 17.16
CA LEU A 174 32.80 0.55 16.79
C LEU A 174 33.63 0.63 15.50
N MET A 175 33.73 1.80 14.85
CA MET A 175 34.39 1.93 13.54
C MET A 175 35.57 2.92 13.54
N PRO A 176 36.66 2.62 12.81
CA PRO A 176 37.83 3.49 12.74
C PRO A 176 37.50 4.85 12.08
N PRO A 177 38.23 5.93 12.40
CA PRO A 177 37.92 7.30 11.97
C PRO A 177 37.89 7.54 10.45
N ALA A 178 38.51 6.66 9.65
CA ALA A 178 38.37 6.67 8.18
C ALA A 178 36.95 6.30 7.70
N LEU A 179 36.20 5.54 8.52
CA LEU A 179 34.82 5.12 8.27
C LEU A 179 33.78 6.10 8.85
N LEU A 180 34.20 7.10 9.63
CA LEU A 180 33.33 8.16 10.16
C LEU A 180 32.74 9.05 9.04
N LEU A 181 33.34 8.97 7.85
CA LEU A 181 32.84 9.54 6.59
C LEU A 181 31.59 8.82 6.04
N ILE A 182 31.20 7.67 6.63
CA ILE A 182 30.15 6.76 6.15
C ILE A 182 28.95 6.77 7.11
N LEU A 183 28.41 7.96 7.39
CA LEU A 183 27.05 8.10 7.94
C LEU A 183 26.11 8.56 6.83
N SER A 184 26.06 7.79 5.74
CA SER A 184 25.22 8.11 4.58
C SER A 184 23.74 8.17 4.98
N GLN A 185 23.33 7.41 6.00
CA GLN A 185 22.00 7.46 6.62
C GLN A 185 21.66 8.86 7.17
N VAL A 186 22.57 9.49 7.92
CA VAL A 186 22.35 10.80 8.57
C VAL A 186 22.33 11.89 7.51
N ARG A 187 23.18 11.77 6.49
CA ARG A 187 23.20 12.69 5.35
C ARG A 187 21.93 12.58 4.51
N ALA A 188 21.44 11.37 4.26
CA ALA A 188 20.19 11.13 3.53
C ALA A 188 18.99 11.70 4.29
N LEU A 189 18.93 11.48 5.61
CA LEU A 189 17.94 12.09 6.51
C LEU A 189 17.98 13.63 6.46
N GLY A 190 19.16 14.22 6.57
CA GLY A 190 19.33 15.68 6.46
C GLY A 190 18.90 16.22 5.10
N GLY A 191 19.25 15.54 4.00
CA GLY A 191 18.83 15.89 2.64
C GLY A 191 17.31 15.81 2.47
N LEU A 192 16.68 14.76 2.99
CA LEU A 192 15.24 14.59 2.97
C LEU A 192 14.53 15.71 3.74
N LEU A 193 15.00 16.05 4.94
CA LEU A 193 14.42 17.16 5.72
C LEU A 193 14.52 18.50 4.97
N LYS A 194 15.61 18.76 4.26
CA LYS A 194 15.73 19.96 3.42
C LYS A 194 14.73 19.94 2.28
N PHE A 195 14.57 18.79 1.63
CA PHE A 195 13.61 18.63 0.55
C PHE A 195 12.17 18.86 1.04
N LEU A 196 11.78 18.24 2.16
CA LEU A 196 10.46 18.43 2.78
C LEU A 196 10.23 19.89 3.15
N GLY A 197 11.22 20.57 3.76
CA GLY A 197 11.11 21.98 4.09
C GLY A 197 10.98 22.90 2.86
N ARG A 198 11.64 22.57 1.75
CA ARG A 198 11.60 23.38 0.52
C ARG A 198 10.30 23.20 -0.27
N ARG A 199 9.80 21.96 -0.39
CA ARG A 199 8.54 21.67 -1.09
C ARG A 199 7.30 21.81 -0.21
N ARG A 200 7.46 21.87 1.12
CA ARG A 200 6.37 21.98 2.12
C ARG A 200 5.25 20.95 1.91
N ILE A 201 5.65 19.71 1.63
CA ILE A 201 4.74 18.61 1.28
C ILE A 201 3.66 18.43 2.36
N GLY A 202 2.39 18.54 1.95
CA GLY A 202 1.22 18.42 2.82
C GLY A 202 0.88 19.66 3.66
N VAL A 203 1.61 20.76 3.46
CA VAL A 203 1.41 22.08 4.09
C VAL A 203 1.61 23.17 3.01
N GLU A 204 1.38 22.83 1.74
CA GLU A 204 1.73 23.68 0.59
C GLU A 204 0.93 24.99 0.57
N LEU A 205 -0.27 24.98 1.15
CA LEU A 205 -1.22 26.08 1.17
C LEU A 205 -1.22 26.89 2.49
N GLU A 206 -0.44 26.48 3.49
CA GLU A 206 -0.44 27.17 4.79
C GLU A 206 0.68 28.22 4.92
N ASP A 207 0.62 29.06 5.96
CA ASP A 207 1.58 30.13 6.21
C ASP A 207 3.02 29.61 6.34
N TYR A 208 4.01 30.37 5.85
CA TYR A 208 5.45 29.99 5.84
C TYR A 208 6.02 29.52 7.20
N ASN A 209 5.38 29.89 8.30
CA ASN A 209 5.79 29.52 9.65
C ASN A 209 5.42 28.07 10.02
N VAL A 210 4.50 27.43 9.29
CA VAL A 210 4.09 26.04 9.58
C VAL A 210 5.05 25.05 8.94
N SER A 211 5.72 24.26 9.79
CA SER A 211 6.64 23.21 9.39
C SER A 211 5.91 21.91 9.02
N VAL A 212 6.54 21.09 8.17
CA VAL A 212 5.98 19.79 7.78
C VAL A 212 5.79 18.91 9.02
N PRO A 213 4.59 18.33 9.25
CA PRO A 213 4.32 17.50 10.40
C PRO A 213 5.11 16.20 10.32
N ILE A 214 6.08 16.00 11.23
CA ILE A 214 6.80 14.74 11.38
C ILE A 214 6.38 14.10 12.71
N LEU A 215 5.67 12.98 12.63
CA LEU A 215 5.10 12.24 13.76
C LEU A 215 6.04 11.20 14.36
N GLY A 216 7.11 10.80 13.65
CA GLY A 216 8.07 9.83 14.17
C GLY A 216 9.21 9.52 13.20
N PHE A 217 10.28 8.93 13.76
CA PHE A 217 11.34 8.26 12.99
C PHE A 217 11.19 6.75 13.15
N LYS A 218 11.14 6.02 12.03
CA LYS A 218 11.03 4.57 12.00
C LYS A 218 12.25 3.98 11.31
N LYS A 219 12.93 3.07 12.00
CA LYS A 219 14.01 2.30 11.38
C LYS A 219 13.40 1.17 10.56
N PHE A 220 13.84 1.02 9.31
CA PHE A 220 13.58 -0.19 8.52
C PHE A 220 14.91 -0.83 8.13
N VAL A 221 14.92 -2.15 8.01
CA VAL A 221 16.10 -2.90 7.58
C VAL A 221 15.64 -3.92 6.55
N LEU A 222 16.37 -4.03 5.44
CA LEU A 222 16.08 -5.00 4.37
C LEU A 222 16.85 -6.32 4.55
N THR A 223 17.55 -6.48 5.67
CA THR A 223 18.13 -7.75 6.07
C THR A 223 17.00 -8.72 6.37
N HIS A 224 17.11 -9.94 5.87
CA HIS A 224 16.13 -11.01 6.05
C HIS A 224 14.91 -11.02 5.12
N LEU A 225 14.90 -10.20 4.07
CA LEU A 225 13.84 -10.24 3.06
C LEU A 225 14.14 -11.24 1.95
N VAL A 226 13.08 -11.76 1.34
CA VAL A 226 13.14 -12.62 0.16
C VAL A 226 13.04 -11.75 -1.09
N SER A 227 13.98 -11.93 -2.02
CA SER A 227 13.99 -11.19 -3.29
C SER A 227 12.91 -11.75 -4.23
N ILE A 228 11.99 -10.90 -4.66
CA ILE A 228 10.94 -11.26 -5.61
C ILE A 228 10.86 -10.18 -6.68
N ASP A 229 10.95 -10.59 -7.94
CA ASP A 229 10.86 -9.66 -9.07
C ASP A 229 9.41 -9.18 -9.29
N GLN A 230 9.25 -7.97 -9.84
CA GLN A 230 7.93 -7.39 -10.16
C GLN A 230 7.10 -8.30 -11.08
N ASP A 231 7.73 -8.91 -12.08
CA ASP A 231 7.10 -9.89 -12.96
C ASP A 231 6.54 -11.09 -12.20
N THR A 232 7.24 -11.53 -11.14
CA THR A 232 6.80 -12.64 -10.30
C THR A 232 5.52 -12.30 -9.55
N TYR A 233 5.38 -11.05 -9.07
CA TYR A 233 4.11 -10.58 -8.47
C TYR A 233 2.94 -10.64 -9.47
N SER A 234 3.16 -10.24 -10.72
CA SER A 234 2.15 -10.30 -11.78
C SER A 234 1.83 -11.73 -12.22
N VAL A 235 2.85 -12.56 -12.43
CA VAL A 235 2.75 -13.95 -12.90
C VAL A 235 2.00 -14.84 -11.92
N LEU A 236 2.36 -14.74 -10.64
CA LEU A 236 1.71 -15.46 -9.55
C LEU A 236 0.37 -14.83 -9.17
N GLN A 237 0.00 -13.69 -9.77
CA GLN A 237 -1.22 -12.93 -9.47
C GLN A 237 -1.33 -12.62 -7.98
N ILE A 238 -0.20 -12.24 -7.37
CA ILE A 238 -0.16 -11.85 -5.95
C ILE A 238 -0.98 -10.57 -5.77
N PHE A 239 -0.73 -9.60 -6.65
CA PHE A 239 -1.55 -8.41 -6.82
C PHE A 239 -2.15 -8.41 -8.23
N LYS A 240 -3.40 -7.98 -8.36
CA LYS A 240 -4.02 -7.76 -9.66
C LYS A 240 -4.93 -6.56 -9.58
N SER A 241 -4.53 -5.47 -10.22
CA SER A 241 -5.36 -4.28 -10.35
C SER A 241 -6.25 -4.39 -11.58
N GLU A 242 -7.56 -4.46 -11.38
CA GLU A 242 -8.54 -4.41 -12.47
C GLU A 242 -9.12 -2.99 -12.54
N ALA A 243 -8.99 -2.37 -13.72
CA ALA A 243 -9.66 -1.11 -14.01
C ALA A 243 -11.17 -1.36 -14.14
N HIS A 244 -11.98 -0.43 -13.61
CA HIS A 244 -13.42 -0.53 -13.75
C HIS A 244 -13.81 -0.55 -15.25
N PRO A 245 -14.71 -1.44 -15.70
CA PRO A 245 -15.07 -1.58 -17.12
C PRO A 245 -15.75 -0.35 -17.74
N SER A 246 -16.05 0.68 -16.95
CA SER A 246 -16.62 1.95 -17.42
C SER A 246 -15.55 3.04 -17.41
N VAL A 247 -15.26 3.60 -18.58
CA VAL A 247 -14.29 4.69 -18.80
C VAL A 247 -14.52 5.90 -17.86
N TYR A 248 -15.78 6.22 -17.56
CA TYR A 248 -16.15 7.34 -16.67
C TYR A 248 -15.84 7.13 -15.17
N LYS A 249 -15.57 5.89 -14.73
CA LYS A 249 -15.18 5.60 -13.33
C LYS A 249 -13.72 5.15 -13.20
N VAL A 250 -12.91 5.27 -14.26
CA VAL A 250 -11.47 4.98 -14.20
C VAL A 250 -10.76 5.91 -13.20
N ALA A 251 -11.28 7.13 -13.00
CA ALA A 251 -10.80 8.06 -11.97
C ALA A 251 -11.13 7.63 -10.52
N SER A 252 -12.06 6.69 -10.32
CA SER A 252 -12.48 6.20 -8.99
C SER A 252 -11.49 5.17 -8.39
N GLY A 253 -10.34 4.96 -9.02
CA GLY A 253 -9.29 4.06 -8.57
C GLY A 253 -9.35 2.66 -9.20
N LEU A 254 -8.19 2.01 -9.23
CA LEU A 254 -8.03 0.61 -9.59
C LEU A 254 -8.55 -0.26 -8.43
N LYS A 255 -9.45 -1.20 -8.70
CA LYS A 255 -9.89 -2.17 -7.68
C LYS A 255 -9.02 -3.41 -7.76
N GLU A 256 -8.82 -4.06 -6.62
CA GLU A 256 -8.18 -5.37 -6.59
C GLU A 256 -9.11 -6.40 -7.24
N GLY A 257 -8.66 -7.03 -8.31
CA GLY A 257 -9.33 -8.14 -8.98
C GLY A 257 -9.11 -9.46 -8.26
N LEU A 258 -9.32 -10.59 -8.95
CA LEU A 258 -9.00 -11.91 -8.39
C LEU A 258 -7.48 -12.07 -8.26
N SER A 259 -6.97 -11.89 -7.04
CA SER A 259 -5.55 -12.00 -6.67
C SER A 259 -5.38 -12.72 -5.33
N LEU A 260 -4.15 -13.16 -5.03
CA LEU A 260 -3.84 -13.76 -3.73
C LEU A 260 -4.12 -12.77 -2.59
N PHE A 261 -3.74 -11.50 -2.78
CA PHE A 261 -4.02 -10.43 -1.83
C PHE A 261 -5.53 -10.26 -1.64
N GLY A 262 -6.33 -10.25 -2.71
CA GLY A 262 -7.78 -10.11 -2.63
C GLY A 262 -8.49 -11.23 -1.86
N ILE A 263 -7.98 -12.47 -1.92
CA ILE A 263 -8.54 -13.61 -1.19
C ILE A 263 -8.19 -13.56 0.31
N LEU A 264 -6.95 -13.19 0.61
CA LEU A 264 -6.41 -13.21 1.97
C LEU A 264 -6.73 -11.91 2.75
N ASN A 265 -6.94 -10.80 2.05
CA ASN A 265 -7.31 -9.53 2.65
C ASN A 265 -8.76 -9.55 3.15
N ARG A 266 -8.90 -9.79 4.45
CA ARG A 266 -10.17 -9.72 5.20
C ARG A 266 -10.05 -8.77 6.39
N CYS A 267 -9.08 -7.86 6.33
CA CYS A 267 -8.80 -6.87 7.36
C CYS A 267 -9.99 -5.93 7.56
N ARG A 268 -10.23 -5.49 8.79
CA ARG A 268 -11.29 -4.52 9.11
C ARG A 268 -10.78 -3.10 9.21
N CYS A 269 -9.48 -2.92 9.46
CA CYS A 269 -8.81 -1.64 9.52
C CYS A 269 -8.01 -1.38 8.24
N LYS A 270 -8.07 -0.14 7.72
CA LYS A 270 -7.24 0.30 6.57
C LYS A 270 -5.74 0.14 6.85
N TRP A 271 -5.31 0.32 8.10
CA TRP A 271 -3.91 0.09 8.50
C TRP A 271 -3.53 -1.38 8.47
N GLY A 272 -4.45 -2.27 8.83
CA GLY A 272 -4.27 -3.72 8.67
C GLY A 272 -4.12 -4.10 7.20
N GLU A 273 -4.97 -3.56 6.32
CA GLU A 273 -4.84 -3.76 4.88
C GLU A 273 -3.50 -3.27 4.31
N LYS A 274 -3.07 -2.05 4.70
CA LYS A 274 -1.75 -1.52 4.33
C LYS A 274 -0.61 -2.40 4.83
N LEU A 275 -0.69 -2.90 6.07
CA LEU A 275 0.32 -3.78 6.64
C LEU A 275 0.34 -5.15 5.96
N LEU A 276 -0.81 -5.74 5.64
CA LEU A 276 -0.89 -6.99 4.88
C LEU A 276 -0.23 -6.82 3.50
N ARG A 277 -0.53 -5.70 2.83
CA ARG A 277 0.10 -5.38 1.54
C ARG A 277 1.62 -5.27 1.69
N LEU A 278 2.08 -4.65 2.77
CA LEU A 278 3.50 -4.56 3.11
C LEU A 278 4.14 -5.93 3.34
N TRP A 279 3.45 -6.85 4.03
CA TRP A 279 3.97 -8.22 4.24
C TRP A 279 4.05 -9.01 2.94
N PHE A 280 3.16 -8.73 1.98
CA PHE A 280 3.19 -9.37 0.67
C PHE A 280 4.30 -8.80 -0.21
N THR A 281 4.60 -7.51 -0.12
CA THR A 281 5.75 -6.92 -0.83
C THR A 281 7.09 -7.22 -0.15
N ARG A 282 7.08 -7.49 1.17
CA ARG A 282 8.24 -7.79 2.00
C ARG A 282 8.12 -9.16 2.71
N PRO A 283 8.16 -10.27 1.96
CA PRO A 283 8.26 -11.59 2.57
C PRO A 283 9.58 -11.73 3.34
N THR A 284 9.51 -12.36 4.51
CA THR A 284 10.65 -12.49 5.43
C THR A 284 11.12 -13.94 5.45
N HIS A 285 12.42 -14.16 5.62
CA HIS A 285 12.99 -15.47 5.91
C HIS A 285 13.36 -15.64 7.39
N ASP A 286 13.03 -14.67 8.26
CA ASP A 286 13.23 -14.81 9.70
C ASP A 286 12.23 -15.83 10.28
N LEU A 287 12.77 -16.99 10.66
CA LEU A 287 11.99 -18.07 11.25
C LEU A 287 11.35 -17.68 12.59
N GLY A 288 11.96 -16.77 13.36
CA GLY A 288 11.40 -16.30 14.62
C GLY A 288 10.11 -15.52 14.37
N GLU A 289 10.16 -14.56 13.47
CA GLU A 289 9.00 -13.77 13.05
C GLU A 289 7.91 -14.64 12.41
N LEU A 290 8.27 -15.52 11.46
CA LEU A 290 7.31 -16.41 10.80
C LEU A 290 6.58 -17.32 11.80
N ASN A 291 7.30 -17.97 12.71
CA ASN A 291 6.67 -18.83 13.72
C ASN A 291 5.76 -18.02 14.67
N SER A 292 6.17 -16.80 15.05
CA SER A 292 5.33 -15.94 15.90
C SER A 292 3.99 -15.60 15.23
N ARG A 293 3.98 -15.36 13.91
CA ARG A 293 2.77 -15.11 13.12
C ARG A 293 1.89 -16.37 13.07
N LEU A 294 2.49 -17.53 12.80
CA LEU A 294 1.77 -18.81 12.75
C LEU A 294 1.15 -19.22 14.09
N ASP A 295 1.78 -18.90 15.22
CA ASP A 295 1.25 -19.20 16.55
C ASP A 295 -0.05 -18.46 16.84
N VAL A 296 -0.12 -17.18 16.44
CA VAL A 296 -1.35 -16.38 16.55
C VAL A 296 -2.46 -16.95 15.69
N ILE A 297 -2.15 -17.31 14.44
CA ILE A 297 -3.12 -17.88 13.49
C ILE A 297 -3.63 -19.23 14.02
N GLN A 298 -2.73 -20.10 14.51
CA GLN A 298 -3.07 -21.39 15.11
C GLN A 298 -4.02 -21.24 16.29
N PHE A 299 -3.83 -20.22 17.13
CA PHE A 299 -4.67 -19.95 18.29
C PHE A 299 -6.11 -19.58 17.87
N PHE A 300 -6.27 -18.70 16.88
CA PHE A 300 -7.60 -18.26 16.41
C PHE A 300 -8.31 -19.26 15.49
N LEU A 301 -7.59 -20.24 14.95
CA LEU A 301 -8.19 -21.37 14.22
C LEU A 301 -8.97 -22.32 15.13
N LEU A 302 -8.69 -22.34 16.44
CA LEU A 302 -9.40 -23.20 17.38
C LEU A 302 -10.88 -22.74 17.53
N PRO A 303 -11.88 -23.65 17.43
CA PRO A 303 -13.29 -23.29 17.47
C PRO A 303 -13.71 -22.52 18.74
N GLN A 304 -13.05 -22.79 19.87
CA GLN A 304 -13.34 -22.16 21.16
C GLN A 304 -13.04 -20.65 21.18
N ASN A 305 -12.14 -20.20 20.31
CA ASN A 305 -11.69 -18.80 20.26
C ASN A 305 -12.41 -17.98 19.19
N LEU A 306 -13.39 -18.56 18.50
CA LEU A 306 -14.06 -17.94 17.35
C LEU A 306 -14.89 -16.71 17.76
N ASP A 307 -15.61 -16.80 18.88
CA ASP A 307 -16.39 -15.67 19.41
C ASP A 307 -15.48 -14.51 19.81
N MET A 308 -14.33 -14.82 20.40
CA MET A 308 -13.29 -13.84 20.73
C MET A 308 -12.73 -13.19 19.46
N ALA A 309 -12.39 -13.97 18.43
CA ALA A 309 -11.92 -13.44 17.15
C ALA A 309 -12.95 -12.48 16.50
N GLN A 310 -14.24 -12.82 16.55
CA GLN A 310 -15.31 -11.95 16.04
C GLN A 310 -15.49 -10.68 16.87
N MET A 311 -15.33 -10.75 18.20
CA MET A 311 -15.31 -9.57 19.07
C MET A 311 -14.13 -8.66 18.71
N LEU A 312 -12.93 -9.21 18.56
CA LEU A 312 -11.73 -8.46 18.18
C LEU A 312 -11.89 -7.80 16.80
N HIS A 313 -12.41 -8.52 15.80
CA HIS A 313 -12.71 -7.93 14.47
C HIS A 313 -13.69 -6.74 14.55
N ARG A 314 -14.72 -6.80 15.40
CA ARG A 314 -15.65 -5.67 15.59
C ARG A 314 -14.93 -4.46 16.19
N LEU A 315 -14.10 -4.67 17.21
CA LEU A 315 -13.31 -3.60 17.84
C LEU A 315 -12.30 -2.99 16.86
N LEU A 316 -11.62 -3.81 16.05
CA LEU A 316 -10.67 -3.36 15.03
C LEU A 316 -11.34 -2.54 13.91
N GLY A 317 -12.59 -2.86 13.56
CA GLY A 317 -13.35 -2.08 12.56
C GLY A 317 -13.64 -0.63 12.97
N HIS A 318 -13.62 -0.35 14.27
CA HIS A 318 -13.78 1.00 14.81
C HIS A 318 -12.46 1.80 14.85
N ILE A 319 -11.32 1.15 14.68
CA ILE A 319 -10.00 1.81 14.61
C ILE A 319 -9.83 2.40 13.21
N LYS A 320 -9.74 3.73 13.13
CA LYS A 320 -9.60 4.48 11.87
C LYS A 320 -8.23 5.15 11.77
N ASN A 321 -8.06 6.02 10.77
CA ASN A 321 -6.78 6.63 10.44
C ASN A 321 -6.38 7.74 11.44
N VAL A 322 -5.74 7.34 12.55
CA VAL A 322 -5.26 8.26 13.59
C VAL A 322 -4.08 9.14 13.15
N PRO A 323 -3.07 8.69 12.36
CA PRO A 323 -1.96 9.55 11.96
C PRO A 323 -2.40 10.76 11.14
N LEU A 324 -3.42 10.60 10.29
CA LEU A 324 -4.00 11.71 9.55
C LEU A 324 -4.75 12.69 10.46
N ILE A 325 -5.45 12.18 11.49
CA ILE A 325 -6.07 13.02 12.53
C ILE A 325 -5.00 13.78 13.32
N LEU A 326 -3.90 13.13 13.72
CA LEU A 326 -2.78 13.77 14.41
C LEU A 326 -2.09 14.82 13.54
N LYS A 327 -1.98 14.58 12.23
CA LYS A 327 -1.50 15.57 11.24
C LYS A 327 -2.42 16.80 11.24
N ARG A 328 -3.74 16.61 11.10
CA ARG A 328 -4.73 17.71 11.16
C ARG A 328 -4.74 18.44 12.50
N MET A 329 -4.52 17.73 13.61
CA MET A 329 -4.36 18.31 14.94
C MET A 329 -3.16 19.24 15.03
N LYS A 330 -2.01 18.85 14.45
CA LYS A 330 -0.82 19.72 14.41
C LYS A 330 -1.07 20.99 13.60
N LEU A 331 -1.81 20.88 12.50
CA LEU A 331 -2.16 21.99 11.62
C LEU A 331 -3.36 22.81 12.13
N SER A 332 -3.91 22.48 13.31
CA SER A 332 -5.11 23.12 13.90
C SER A 332 -6.37 23.08 13.02
N HIS A 333 -6.43 22.18 12.03
CA HIS A 333 -7.54 22.00 11.09
C HIS A 333 -8.44 20.80 11.46
N THR A 334 -8.71 20.58 12.75
CA THR A 334 -9.51 19.42 13.19
C THR A 334 -11.00 19.61 12.97
N LYS A 335 -11.65 18.61 12.37
CA LYS A 335 -13.12 18.55 12.28
C LYS A 335 -13.70 17.91 13.55
N VAL A 336 -14.99 18.14 13.80
CA VAL A 336 -15.74 17.49 14.90
C VAL A 336 -15.76 15.96 14.73
N SER A 337 -15.86 15.49 13.48
CA SER A 337 -15.80 14.06 13.14
C SER A 337 -14.49 13.41 13.56
N ASP A 338 -13.37 14.12 13.43
CA ASP A 338 -12.03 13.61 13.80
C ASP A 338 -11.96 13.30 15.30
N TRP A 339 -12.55 14.15 16.16
CA TRP A 339 -12.61 13.92 17.61
C TRP A 339 -13.46 12.70 17.97
N GLN A 340 -14.61 12.53 17.32
CA GLN A 340 -15.46 11.37 17.53
C GLN A 340 -14.78 10.08 17.09
N VAL A 341 -14.08 10.10 15.96
CA VAL A 341 -13.33 8.97 15.43
C VAL A 341 -12.15 8.63 16.35
N LEU A 342 -11.41 9.63 16.83
CA LEU A 342 -10.32 9.45 17.77
C LEU A 342 -10.83 8.83 19.07
N TYR A 343 -11.90 9.36 19.66
CA TYR A 343 -12.50 8.82 20.88
C TYR A 343 -12.93 7.35 20.72
N LYS A 344 -13.66 7.03 19.64
CA LYS A 344 -14.06 5.65 19.34
C LYS A 344 -12.86 4.73 19.14
N THR A 345 -11.80 5.22 18.49
CA THR A 345 -10.56 4.46 18.26
C THR A 345 -9.85 4.15 19.59
N VAL A 346 -9.69 5.15 20.44
CA VAL A 346 -9.06 5.00 21.77
C VAL A 346 -9.89 4.04 22.64
N TYR A 347 -11.21 4.21 22.70
CA TYR A 347 -12.09 3.33 23.48
C TYR A 347 -12.04 1.88 22.97
N SER A 348 -12.04 1.68 21.65
CA SER A 348 -11.92 0.34 21.06
C SER A 348 -10.57 -0.29 21.35
N ALA A 349 -9.49 0.50 21.37
CA ALA A 349 -8.17 0.05 21.78
C ALA A 349 -8.16 -0.38 23.28
N LEU A 350 -8.85 0.33 24.17
CA LEU A 350 -9.01 -0.11 25.56
C LEU A 350 -9.73 -1.48 25.63
N GLY A 351 -10.80 -1.65 24.85
CA GLY A 351 -11.50 -2.93 24.73
C GLY A 351 -10.60 -4.05 24.19
N LEU A 352 -9.72 -3.76 23.22
CA LEU A 352 -8.73 -4.72 22.71
C LEU A 352 -7.74 -5.13 23.79
N ARG A 353 -7.25 -4.18 24.60
CA ARG A 353 -6.34 -4.48 25.72
C ARG A 353 -7.00 -5.44 26.71
N ASP A 354 -8.22 -5.13 27.12
CA ASP A 354 -8.92 -5.92 28.14
C ASP A 354 -9.26 -7.32 27.60
N ALA A 355 -9.61 -7.44 26.31
CA ALA A 355 -9.75 -8.72 25.65
C ALA A 355 -8.41 -9.49 25.61
N CYS A 356 -7.30 -8.84 25.25
CA CYS A 356 -5.98 -9.49 25.17
C CYS A 356 -5.42 -9.91 26.53
N ARG A 357 -5.81 -9.26 27.64
CA ARG A 357 -5.47 -9.70 29.00
C ARG A 357 -6.06 -11.05 29.36
N SER A 358 -7.23 -11.38 28.81
CA SER A 358 -7.87 -12.69 29.01
C SER A 358 -7.23 -13.82 28.18
N LEU A 359 -6.41 -13.47 27.18
CA LEU A 359 -5.76 -14.42 26.28
C LEU A 359 -4.44 -14.97 26.86
N PRO A 360 -3.97 -16.13 26.37
CA PRO A 360 -2.72 -16.72 26.82
C PRO A 360 -1.52 -15.81 26.54
N GLN A 361 -0.83 -15.40 27.59
CA GLN A 361 0.35 -14.53 27.53
C GLN A 361 1.61 -15.25 26.98
N ALA A 362 1.50 -16.52 26.60
CA ALA A 362 2.55 -17.26 25.90
C ALA A 362 2.83 -16.67 24.52
N ILE A 363 1.81 -16.07 23.88
CA ILE A 363 1.93 -15.40 22.58
C ILE A 363 2.43 -13.97 22.82
N GLN A 364 3.58 -13.63 22.23
CA GLN A 364 4.24 -12.32 22.40
C GLN A 364 3.33 -11.16 22.03
N LEU A 365 2.61 -11.23 20.91
CA LEU A 365 1.73 -10.16 20.45
C LEU A 365 0.64 -9.79 21.48
N PHE A 366 0.02 -10.80 22.13
CA PHE A 366 -1.02 -10.54 23.13
C PHE A 366 -0.45 -9.90 24.40
N ARG A 367 0.78 -10.29 24.77
CA ARG A 367 1.52 -9.67 25.87
C ARG A 367 1.88 -8.23 25.56
N ASP A 368 2.39 -7.96 24.36
CA ASP A 368 2.75 -6.62 23.93
C ASP A 368 1.53 -5.70 23.94
N ILE A 369 0.39 -6.16 23.39
CA ILE A 369 -0.88 -5.42 23.45
C ILE A 369 -1.34 -5.17 24.89
N ALA A 370 -1.22 -6.17 25.77
CA ALA A 370 -1.65 -6.03 27.15
C ALA A 370 -0.77 -5.06 27.98
N GLN A 371 0.52 -4.93 27.63
CA GLN A 371 1.50 -4.09 28.34
C GLN A 371 1.60 -2.67 27.75
N GLU A 372 1.64 -2.52 26.43
CA GLU A 372 1.85 -1.24 25.75
C GLU A 372 0.62 -0.33 25.79
N PHE A 373 -0.58 -0.90 25.97
CA PHE A 373 -1.82 -0.13 26.08
C PHE A 373 -1.93 0.42 27.51
N SER A 374 -1.14 1.46 27.79
CA SER A 374 -0.91 2.04 29.11
C SER A 374 -2.10 2.83 29.66
N ASP A 375 -1.94 3.32 30.90
CA ASP A 375 -2.86 4.27 31.54
C ASP A 375 -2.95 5.60 30.79
N ASP A 376 -1.97 5.93 29.93
CA ASP A 376 -2.00 7.14 29.12
C ASP A 376 -3.15 7.13 28.12
N LEU A 377 -3.48 5.95 27.59
CA LEU A 377 -4.60 5.78 26.68
C LEU A 377 -5.95 5.97 27.40
N HIS A 378 -6.02 5.55 28.67
CA HIS A 378 -7.18 5.81 29.54
C HIS A 378 -7.30 7.30 29.85
N HIS A 379 -6.17 7.96 30.09
CA HIS A 379 -6.14 9.39 30.33
C HIS A 379 -6.63 10.18 29.10
N ILE A 380 -6.17 9.83 27.89
CA ILE A 380 -6.65 10.45 26.64
C ILE A 380 -8.16 10.23 26.48
N ALA A 381 -8.64 9.00 26.67
CA ALA A 381 -10.08 8.70 26.57
C ALA A 381 -10.89 9.52 27.59
N SER A 382 -10.42 9.59 28.83
CA SER A 382 -11.09 10.36 29.88
C SER A 382 -11.04 11.86 29.62
N LEU A 383 -9.95 12.40 29.08
CA LEU A 383 -9.85 13.82 28.75
C LEU A 383 -10.85 14.18 27.65
N ILE A 384 -10.83 13.44 26.53
CA ILE A 384 -11.72 13.71 25.41
C ILE A 384 -13.18 13.53 25.84
N GLY A 385 -13.51 12.45 26.55
CA GLY A 385 -14.88 12.17 27.00
C GLY A 385 -15.39 13.13 28.08
N LYS A 386 -14.50 13.75 28.87
CA LYS A 386 -14.88 14.78 29.84
C LYS A 386 -15.01 16.16 29.20
N VAL A 387 -14.23 16.45 28.15
CA VAL A 387 -14.14 17.79 27.56
C VAL A 387 -15.13 18.03 26.42
N VAL A 388 -15.29 17.05 25.54
CA VAL A 388 -15.98 17.23 24.26
C VAL A 388 -17.45 16.84 24.35
N ASP A 389 -18.35 17.74 23.96
CA ASP A 389 -19.76 17.43 23.76
C ASP A 389 -19.99 16.96 22.32
N PHE A 390 -20.08 15.64 22.10
CA PHE A 390 -20.26 15.09 20.76
C PHE A 390 -21.62 15.43 20.14
N GLU A 391 -22.68 15.52 20.94
CA GLU A 391 -24.04 15.80 20.43
C GLU A 391 -24.19 17.27 20.08
N GLY A 392 -23.78 18.16 21.00
CA GLY A 392 -23.74 19.60 20.76
C GLY A 392 -22.85 19.97 19.58
N SER A 393 -21.73 19.27 19.42
CA SER A 393 -20.77 19.60 18.36
C SER A 393 -21.28 19.23 16.97
N LEU A 394 -22.04 18.13 16.87
CA LEU A 394 -22.69 17.73 15.61
C LEU A 394 -23.83 18.68 15.26
N ALA A 395 -24.67 19.05 16.23
CA ALA A 395 -25.80 19.96 16.01
C ALA A 395 -25.34 21.35 15.57
N ALA A 396 -24.24 21.84 16.14
CA ALA A 396 -23.69 23.16 15.83
C ALA A 396 -22.61 23.12 14.72
N ASN A 397 -22.30 21.94 14.17
CA ASN A 397 -21.20 21.69 13.22
C ASN A 397 -19.87 22.34 13.62
N ARG A 398 -19.58 22.39 14.93
CA ARG A 398 -18.43 23.10 15.52
C ARG A 398 -18.02 22.41 16.82
N PHE A 399 -16.75 22.56 17.23
CA PHE A 399 -16.31 22.02 18.51
C PHE A 399 -17.06 22.73 19.66
N THR A 400 -17.72 21.95 20.50
CA THR A 400 -18.41 22.44 21.70
C THR A 400 -17.98 21.66 22.93
N VAL A 401 -17.88 22.41 24.02
CA VAL A 401 -17.37 21.93 25.30
C VAL A 401 -18.56 21.53 26.20
N LEU A 402 -18.41 20.41 26.92
CA LEU A 402 -19.42 19.95 27.89
C LEU A 402 -19.64 20.98 29.03
N PRO A 403 -20.82 21.00 29.65
CA PRO A 403 -21.08 21.87 30.79
C PRO A 403 -20.23 21.46 32.01
N ASN A 404 -19.82 22.44 32.82
CA ASN A 404 -19.03 22.32 34.05
C ASN A 404 -17.51 22.11 33.89
N ILE A 405 -16.94 22.43 32.72
CA ILE A 405 -15.48 22.41 32.52
C ILE A 405 -14.89 23.79 32.78
N ASP A 406 -15.50 24.81 32.17
CA ASP A 406 -15.08 26.19 32.29
C ASP A 406 -16.28 27.04 32.76
N PRO A 407 -16.22 27.57 33.99
CA PRO A 407 -17.32 28.35 34.55
C PRO A 407 -17.60 29.63 33.75
N GLU A 408 -16.60 30.20 33.06
CA GLU A 408 -16.78 31.40 32.26
C GLU A 408 -17.58 31.10 30.99
N ILE A 409 -17.25 30.01 30.31
CA ILE A 409 -17.98 29.56 29.11
C ILE A 409 -19.43 29.21 29.50
N ASP A 410 -19.61 28.52 30.62
CA ASP A 410 -20.95 28.15 31.10
C ASP A 410 -21.79 29.37 31.45
N GLU A 411 -21.20 30.39 32.08
CA GLU A 411 -21.89 31.64 32.38
C GLU A 411 -22.29 32.38 31.09
N LYS A 412 -21.38 32.49 30.11
CA LYS A 412 -21.68 33.11 28.81
C LYS A 412 -22.73 32.32 28.02
N LYS A 413 -22.66 30.97 28.01
CA LYS A 413 -23.69 30.10 27.41
C LYS A 413 -25.05 30.28 28.08
N ARG A 414 -25.09 30.39 29.42
CA ARG A 414 -26.34 30.65 30.16
C ARG A 414 -26.94 32.00 29.81
N ARG A 415 -26.13 33.06 29.71
CA ARG A 415 -26.57 34.38 29.24
C ARG A 415 -27.12 34.32 27.82
N LEU A 416 -26.48 33.54 26.93
CA LEU A 416 -26.94 33.34 25.56
C LEU A 416 -28.29 32.59 25.49
N VAL A 417 -28.48 31.54 26.29
CA VAL A 417 -29.76 30.79 26.34
C VAL A 417 -30.90 31.66 26.88
N GLY A 418 -30.61 32.59 27.81
CA GLY A 418 -31.58 33.57 28.31
C GLY A 418 -31.87 34.73 27.36
N LEU A 419 -31.05 34.92 26.33
CA LEU A 419 -31.10 36.07 25.42
C LEU A 419 -32.42 36.17 24.63
N PRO A 420 -32.99 35.11 24.03
CA PRO A 420 -34.23 35.22 23.27
C PRO A 420 -35.41 35.73 24.10
N GLY A 421 -35.52 35.28 25.36
CA GLY A 421 -36.55 35.77 26.28
C GLY A 421 -36.35 37.25 26.63
N PHE A 422 -35.10 37.65 26.84
CA PHE A 422 -34.75 39.06 27.10
C PHE A 422 -34.98 39.95 25.88
N LEU A 423 -34.60 39.51 24.68
CA LEU A 423 -34.84 40.24 23.42
C LEU A 423 -36.33 40.43 23.14
N THR A 424 -37.17 39.47 23.52
CA THR A 424 -38.63 39.60 23.42
C THR A 424 -39.16 40.71 24.33
N GLU A 425 -38.65 40.80 25.57
CA GLU A 425 -39.00 41.85 26.51
C GLU A 425 -38.48 43.24 26.07
N VAL A 426 -37.29 43.30 25.47
CA VAL A 426 -36.75 44.53 24.87
C VAL A 426 -37.61 44.94 23.67
N ALA A 427 -37.97 44.01 22.79
CA ALA A 427 -38.85 44.30 21.66
C ALA A 427 -40.21 44.85 22.10
N ARG A 428 -40.76 44.32 23.21
CA ARG A 428 -42.01 44.82 23.82
C ARG A 428 -41.86 46.25 24.33
N LYS A 429 -40.77 46.56 25.04
CA LYS A 429 -40.49 47.91 25.57
C LYS A 429 -40.16 48.94 24.49
N GLU A 430 -39.54 48.51 23.39
CA GLU A 430 -39.31 49.39 22.24
C GLU A 430 -40.63 49.63 21.49
N LEU A 431 -41.51 48.63 21.37
CA LEU A 431 -42.85 48.80 20.79
C LEU A 431 -43.70 49.83 21.55
N GLU A 432 -43.59 49.90 22.87
CA GLU A 432 -44.28 50.91 23.71
C GLU A 432 -43.79 52.35 23.46
N ASN A 433 -42.53 52.51 23.05
CA ASN A 433 -41.92 53.81 22.76
C ASN A 433 -42.11 54.25 21.30
N LEU A 434 -42.48 53.32 20.42
CA LEU A 434 -42.70 53.58 19.00
C LEU A 434 -44.11 54.12 18.73
N ASP A 435 -44.25 54.83 17.61
CA ASP A 435 -45.53 55.41 17.19
C ASP A 435 -46.59 54.32 16.97
N CYS A 436 -47.85 54.60 17.34
CA CYS A 436 -48.93 53.61 17.43
C CYS A 436 -49.34 52.96 16.09
N ARG A 437 -48.74 53.41 15.00
CA ARG A 437 -48.92 52.93 13.63
C ARG A 437 -48.08 51.69 13.29
N ILE A 438 -47.11 51.33 14.13
CA ILE A 438 -46.23 50.16 13.91
C ILE A 438 -46.87 48.90 14.53
N PRO A 439 -47.20 47.87 13.73
CA PRO A 439 -47.98 46.72 14.19
C PRO A 439 -47.15 45.66 14.94
N SER A 440 -45.85 45.56 14.68
CA SER A 440 -44.98 44.56 15.30
C SER A 440 -43.52 45.00 15.24
N CYS A 441 -42.76 44.68 16.28
CA CYS A 441 -41.33 44.95 16.35
C CYS A 441 -40.58 43.67 16.69
N SER A 442 -39.44 43.42 16.02
CA SER A 442 -38.59 42.26 16.29
C SER A 442 -37.13 42.71 16.43
N VAL A 443 -36.43 42.23 17.46
CA VAL A 443 -35.00 42.47 17.62
C VAL A 443 -34.25 41.26 17.05
N ILE A 444 -33.34 41.50 16.10
CA ILE A 444 -32.58 40.47 15.39
C ILE A 444 -31.09 40.76 15.57
N TYR A 445 -30.28 39.72 15.75
CA TYR A 445 -28.83 39.83 15.74
C TYR A 445 -28.27 39.34 14.40
N ILE A 446 -27.42 40.14 13.76
CA ILE A 446 -26.71 39.75 12.54
C ILE A 446 -25.20 39.85 12.78
N PRO A 447 -24.42 38.78 12.55
CA PRO A 447 -22.96 38.82 12.69
C PRO A 447 -22.36 39.98 11.87
N LEU A 448 -21.35 40.67 12.44
CA LEU A 448 -20.68 41.87 11.91
C LEU A 448 -21.49 43.18 11.88
N ILE A 449 -22.83 43.11 11.98
CA ILE A 449 -23.69 44.32 12.00
C ILE A 449 -24.20 44.63 13.42
N GLY A 450 -24.41 43.60 14.25
CA GLY A 450 -24.84 43.71 15.63
C GLY A 450 -26.34 43.49 15.83
N PHE A 451 -26.86 43.91 16.99
CA PHE A 451 -28.30 43.90 17.28
C PHE A 451 -29.04 45.00 16.50
N LEU A 452 -30.14 44.62 15.87
CA LEU A 452 -30.97 45.48 15.02
C LEU A 452 -32.43 45.38 15.41
N LEU A 453 -33.12 46.52 15.31
CA LEU A 453 -34.56 46.62 15.44
C LEU A 453 -35.19 46.48 14.05
N SER A 454 -35.93 45.41 13.82
CA SER A 454 -36.62 45.13 12.55
C SER A 454 -38.11 45.45 12.66
N ILE A 455 -38.56 46.37 11.79
CA ILE A 455 -39.91 46.92 11.73
C ILE A 455 -40.48 46.63 10.33
N PRO A 456 -41.74 46.16 10.20
CA PRO A 456 -42.35 45.95 8.89
C PRO A 456 -42.55 47.29 8.17
N ARG A 457 -42.32 47.30 6.85
CA ARG A 457 -42.54 48.48 6.03
C ARG A 457 -44.03 48.83 6.02
N LEU A 458 -44.35 50.05 6.44
CA LEU A 458 -45.72 50.56 6.37
C LEU A 458 -46.03 50.99 4.93
N PRO A 459 -47.28 50.80 4.44
CA PRO A 459 -47.69 51.21 3.09
C PRO A 459 -47.51 52.72 2.80
N SER A 460 -47.34 53.54 3.84
CA SER A 460 -47.12 54.99 3.76
C SER A 460 -45.66 55.39 3.56
N MET A 461 -44.69 54.47 3.62
CA MET A 461 -43.25 54.77 3.51
C MET A 461 -42.73 54.41 2.11
N VAL A 462 -42.65 55.40 1.22
CA VAL A 462 -42.35 55.21 -0.21
C VAL A 462 -41.02 55.86 -0.60
N GLU A 463 -40.68 57.00 0.00
CA GLU A 463 -39.44 57.74 -0.27
C GLU A 463 -38.36 57.48 0.79
N ALA A 464 -37.08 57.72 0.46
CA ALA A 464 -35.95 57.49 1.37
C ALA A 464 -36.04 58.33 2.66
N SER A 465 -36.63 59.52 2.56
CA SER A 465 -36.88 60.43 3.69
C SER A 465 -37.95 59.90 4.65
N ASP A 466 -38.84 59.02 4.20
CA ASP A 466 -39.89 58.42 5.06
C ASP A 466 -39.33 57.32 5.97
N PHE A 467 -38.11 56.85 5.70
CA PHE A 467 -37.44 55.84 6.51
C PHE A 467 -36.69 56.41 7.70
N GLU A 468 -36.50 57.73 7.78
CA GLU A 468 -35.84 58.39 8.91
C GLU A 468 -36.84 58.62 10.05
N ILE A 469 -36.74 57.82 11.10
CA ILE A 469 -37.57 57.93 12.31
C ILE A 469 -36.72 58.60 13.40
N GLU A 470 -37.24 59.64 14.06
CA GLU A 470 -36.51 60.35 15.12
C GLU A 470 -36.04 59.38 16.23
N GLY A 471 -34.72 59.33 16.44
CA GLY A 471 -34.08 58.46 17.44
C GLY A 471 -33.72 57.04 16.97
N LEU A 472 -33.97 56.70 15.70
CA LEU A 472 -33.58 55.43 15.08
C LEU A 472 -32.67 55.66 13.87
N ASP A 473 -31.49 55.02 13.86
CA ASP A 473 -30.58 55.07 12.72
C ASP A 473 -30.93 53.96 11.71
N PHE A 474 -31.35 54.34 10.51
CA PHE A 474 -31.65 53.39 9.44
C PHE A 474 -30.38 52.70 8.92
N MET A 475 -30.41 51.37 8.76
CA MET A 475 -29.28 50.58 8.25
C MET A 475 -29.53 50.05 6.84
N PHE A 476 -30.56 49.22 6.66
CA PHE A 476 -30.90 48.64 5.36
C PHE A 476 -32.35 48.13 5.33
N LEU A 477 -32.86 47.92 4.10
CA LEU A 477 -34.16 47.30 3.82
C LEU A 477 -33.93 45.87 3.32
N SER A 478 -34.62 44.89 3.88
CA SER A 478 -34.61 43.50 3.42
C SER A 478 -36.01 42.90 3.50
N GLU A 479 -36.49 42.27 2.42
CA GLU A 479 -37.79 41.57 2.37
C GLU A 479 -38.98 42.35 2.99
N GLU A 480 -39.15 43.63 2.64
CA GLU A 480 -40.21 44.52 3.21
C GLU A 480 -40.10 44.78 4.72
N LYS A 481 -38.92 44.56 5.32
CA LYS A 481 -38.59 44.94 6.69
C LYS A 481 -37.46 45.97 6.71
N LEU A 482 -37.68 47.04 7.47
CA LEU A 482 -36.71 48.10 7.72
C LEU A 482 -35.91 47.76 8.97
N HIS A 483 -34.58 47.77 8.86
CA HIS A 483 -33.66 47.48 9.96
C HIS A 483 -33.04 48.77 10.49
N TYR A 484 -33.22 49.00 11.79
CA TYR A 484 -32.79 50.20 12.50
C TYR A 484 -31.84 49.88 13.66
N ARG A 485 -31.03 50.85 14.06
CA ARG A 485 -30.37 50.87 15.38
C ARG A 485 -31.03 51.91 16.27
N SER A 486 -31.57 51.46 17.40
CA SER A 486 -31.99 52.31 18.52
C SER A 486 -30.87 52.50 19.54
N ALA A 487 -31.03 53.46 20.45
CA ALA A 487 -30.12 53.65 21.58
C ALA A 487 -29.97 52.35 22.41
N ARG A 488 -31.08 51.63 22.64
CA ARG A 488 -31.04 50.35 23.36
C ARG A 488 -30.34 49.25 22.58
N THR A 489 -30.53 49.17 21.25
CA THR A 489 -29.79 48.17 20.47
C THR A 489 -28.28 48.44 20.44
N LYS A 490 -27.85 49.71 20.52
CA LYS A 490 -26.42 50.08 20.65
C LYS A 490 -25.84 49.67 22.01
N GLU A 491 -26.60 49.85 23.09
CA GLU A 491 -26.20 49.38 24.43
C GLU A 491 -26.13 47.85 24.50
N LEU A 492 -27.07 47.15 23.86
CA LEU A 492 -27.07 45.70 23.75
C LEU A 492 -25.86 45.20 22.95
N ASP A 493 -25.50 45.88 21.88
CA ASP A 493 -24.32 45.53 21.08
C ASP A 493 -23.03 45.69 21.90
N ALA A 494 -22.91 46.78 22.66
CA ALA A 494 -21.76 47.01 23.54
C ALA A 494 -21.62 45.99 24.68
N LEU A 495 -22.74 45.44 25.18
CA LEU A 495 -22.74 44.51 26.32
C LEU A 495 -22.75 43.03 25.91
N LEU A 496 -23.37 42.70 24.77
CA LEU A 496 -23.71 41.33 24.38
C LEU A 496 -23.28 40.97 22.96
N GLY A 497 -22.91 41.96 22.13
CA GLY A 497 -22.63 41.78 20.70
C GLY A 497 -21.51 40.78 20.41
N ASP A 498 -20.52 40.69 21.32
CA ASP A 498 -19.36 39.83 21.17
C ASP A 498 -19.49 38.46 21.86
N LEU A 499 -20.58 38.18 22.60
CA LEU A 499 -20.70 36.94 23.37
C LEU A 499 -20.56 35.67 22.51
N HIS A 500 -21.08 35.68 21.29
CA HIS A 500 -20.94 34.56 20.36
C HIS A 500 -19.49 34.35 19.89
N CYS A 501 -18.76 35.43 19.62
CA CYS A 501 -17.35 35.39 19.24
C CYS A 501 -16.49 34.94 20.42
N ASP A 502 -16.71 35.53 21.59
CA ASP A 502 -16.04 35.19 22.84
C ASP A 502 -16.16 33.70 23.20
N ILE A 503 -17.38 33.16 23.17
CA ILE A 503 -17.61 31.73 23.46
C ILE A 503 -16.86 30.88 22.45
N ARG A 504 -16.90 31.25 21.15
CA ARG A 504 -16.20 30.51 20.10
C ARG A 504 -14.69 30.54 20.30
N ASP A 505 -14.13 31.70 20.65
CA ASP A 505 -12.69 31.87 20.80
C ASP A 505 -12.19 31.12 22.05
N GLN A 506 -12.96 31.14 23.15
CA GLN A 506 -12.68 30.34 24.35
C GLN A 506 -12.82 28.82 24.08
N GLU A 507 -13.86 28.37 23.37
CA GLU A 507 -14.00 26.96 22.98
C GLU A 507 -12.86 26.51 22.04
N THR A 508 -12.41 27.39 21.14
CA THR A 508 -11.26 27.14 20.26
C THR A 508 -9.95 27.07 21.04
N LEU A 509 -9.77 27.92 22.06
CA LEU A 509 -8.62 27.87 22.95
C LEU A 509 -8.56 26.55 23.72
N LEU A 510 -9.68 26.10 24.29
CA LEU A 510 -9.77 24.81 24.97
C LEU A 510 -9.53 23.63 24.01
N MET A 511 -10.06 23.72 22.79
CA MET A 511 -9.78 22.75 21.74
C MET A 511 -8.27 22.66 21.48
N HIS A 512 -7.58 23.80 21.33
CA HIS A 512 -6.14 23.82 21.10
C HIS A 512 -5.34 23.26 22.28
N GLN A 513 -5.72 23.59 23.52
CA GLN A 513 -5.10 23.01 24.72
C GLN A 513 -5.27 21.48 24.75
N LEU A 514 -6.46 20.98 24.41
CA LEU A 514 -6.73 19.54 24.31
C LEU A 514 -5.88 18.89 23.20
N GLN A 515 -5.75 19.54 22.03
CA GLN A 515 -4.88 19.06 20.95
C GLN A 515 -3.43 18.91 21.42
N CYS A 516 -2.89 19.91 22.11
CA CYS A 516 -1.52 19.86 22.64
C CYS A 516 -1.32 18.69 23.62
N GLN A 517 -2.29 18.42 24.50
CA GLN A 517 -2.22 17.29 25.43
C GLN A 517 -2.28 15.93 24.74
N VAL A 518 -3.10 15.81 23.68
CA VAL A 518 -3.17 14.58 22.88
C VAL A 518 -1.89 14.38 22.06
N LEU A 519 -1.38 15.43 21.44
CA LEU A 519 -0.15 15.40 20.63
C LEU A 519 1.07 15.02 21.48
N ALA A 520 1.16 15.49 22.73
CA ALA A 520 2.22 15.10 23.67
C ALA A 520 2.28 13.58 23.91
N ARG A 521 1.17 12.86 23.69
CA ARG A 521 1.06 11.41 23.87
C ARG A 521 0.84 10.65 22.55
N ALA A 522 1.10 11.31 21.41
CA ALA A 522 0.91 10.73 20.07
C ALA A 522 1.68 9.43 19.85
N ALA A 523 2.85 9.26 20.48
CA ALA A 523 3.67 8.05 20.36
C ALA A 523 2.92 6.78 20.80
N VAL A 524 2.12 6.85 21.87
CA VAL A 524 1.31 5.73 22.36
C VAL A 524 0.25 5.35 21.33
N LEU A 525 -0.42 6.34 20.74
CA LEU A 525 -1.42 6.11 19.69
C LEU A 525 -0.79 5.42 18.46
N THR A 526 0.40 5.85 18.04
CA THR A 526 1.11 5.22 16.91
C THR A 526 1.48 3.77 17.21
N ARG A 527 1.91 3.45 18.44
CA ARG A 527 2.19 2.06 18.85
C ARG A 527 0.94 1.19 18.87
N VAL A 528 -0.17 1.72 19.38
CA VAL A 528 -1.47 1.04 19.39
C VAL A 528 -1.89 0.66 17.97
N LEU A 529 -1.69 1.54 16.98
CA LEU A 529 -2.00 1.25 15.58
C LEU A 529 -1.13 0.15 15.00
N ASP A 530 0.18 0.16 15.28
CA ASP A 530 1.09 -0.89 14.79
C ASP A 530 0.67 -2.26 15.32
N LEU A 531 0.44 -2.37 16.64
CA LEU A 531 -0.01 -3.62 17.25
C LEU A 531 -1.42 -4.05 16.80
N ALA A 532 -2.36 -3.09 16.70
CA ALA A 532 -3.72 -3.37 16.24
C ALA A 532 -3.75 -3.82 14.77
N SER A 533 -2.93 -3.19 13.91
CA SER A 533 -2.82 -3.59 12.51
C SER A 533 -2.21 -4.99 12.36
N ARG A 534 -1.16 -5.33 13.13
CA ARG A 534 -0.60 -6.70 13.17
C ARG A 534 -1.65 -7.73 13.59
N LEU A 535 -2.44 -7.42 14.61
CA LEU A 535 -3.53 -8.29 15.06
C LEU A 535 -4.60 -8.46 13.98
N ASP A 536 -5.02 -7.38 13.31
CA ASP A 536 -6.03 -7.42 12.24
C ASP A 536 -5.57 -8.28 11.07
N VAL A 537 -4.30 -8.16 10.66
CA VAL A 537 -3.72 -8.98 9.59
C VAL A 537 -3.74 -10.46 9.95
N LEU A 538 -3.32 -10.82 11.17
CA LEU A 538 -3.27 -12.22 11.61
C LEU A 538 -4.67 -12.80 11.78
N LEU A 539 -5.63 -12.01 12.25
CA LEU A 539 -7.03 -12.41 12.31
C LEU A 539 -7.62 -12.61 10.89
N ALA A 540 -7.31 -11.73 9.94
CA ALA A 540 -7.71 -11.88 8.54
C ALA A 540 -7.16 -13.17 7.92
N LEU A 541 -5.86 -13.44 8.09
CA LEU A 541 -5.21 -14.67 7.65
C LEU A 541 -5.81 -15.92 8.33
N SER A 542 -6.12 -15.86 9.62
CA SER A 542 -6.76 -16.97 10.33
C SER A 542 -8.17 -17.27 9.83
N SER A 543 -8.94 -16.23 9.52
CA SER A 543 -10.28 -16.35 8.93
C SER A 543 -10.21 -16.98 7.54
N ALA A 544 -9.27 -16.54 6.70
CA ALA A 544 -9.05 -17.13 5.39
C ALA A 544 -8.59 -18.59 5.49
N ALA A 545 -7.64 -18.90 6.37
CA ALA A 545 -7.16 -20.25 6.59
C ALA A 545 -8.27 -21.21 7.03
N ARG A 546 -9.21 -20.74 7.87
CA ARG A 546 -10.36 -21.54 8.29
C ARG A 546 -11.31 -21.84 7.13
N ASP A 547 -11.66 -20.82 6.36
CA ASP A 547 -12.65 -20.95 5.28
C ASP A 547 -12.15 -21.82 4.13
N TYR A 548 -10.85 -21.77 3.83
CA TYR A 548 -10.23 -22.55 2.75
C TYR A 548 -9.54 -23.85 3.21
N GLY A 549 -9.56 -24.13 4.51
CA GLY A 549 -8.95 -25.31 5.11
C GLY A 549 -7.44 -25.38 4.86
N TYR A 550 -6.71 -24.32 5.17
CA TYR A 550 -5.26 -24.25 5.03
C TYR A 550 -4.54 -24.89 6.23
N SER A 551 -3.34 -25.41 6.00
CA SER A 551 -2.51 -26.07 7.01
C SER A 551 -1.32 -25.22 7.43
N ARG A 552 -0.81 -25.50 8.64
CA ARG A 552 0.37 -24.81 9.17
C ARG A 552 1.64 -25.31 8.48
N PRO A 553 2.42 -24.45 7.80
CA PRO A 553 3.70 -24.86 7.25
C PRO A 553 4.72 -25.11 8.37
N ARG A 554 5.65 -26.05 8.13
CA ARG A 554 6.80 -26.32 9.01
C ARG A 554 8.07 -25.78 8.36
N TYR A 555 8.85 -25.00 9.11
CA TYR A 555 10.14 -24.53 8.63
C TYR A 555 11.26 -25.44 9.13
N SER A 556 12.11 -25.88 8.22
CA SER A 556 13.23 -26.77 8.55
C SER A 556 14.52 -26.17 8.00
N PRO A 557 15.47 -25.74 8.86
CA PRO A 557 16.75 -25.23 8.40
C PRO A 557 17.63 -26.32 7.75
N ARG A 558 17.27 -27.59 7.95
CA ARG A 558 17.96 -28.75 7.38
C ARG A 558 17.44 -29.11 5.98
N LEU A 559 16.21 -28.72 5.66
CA LEU A 559 15.64 -28.93 4.33
C LEU A 559 16.18 -27.84 3.40
N LEU A 560 16.88 -28.25 2.35
CA LEU A 560 17.23 -27.36 1.24
C LEU A 560 16.15 -27.54 0.18
N GLY A 561 15.19 -26.60 0.10
CA GLY A 561 14.12 -26.60 -0.89
C GLY A 561 12.71 -26.67 -0.29
N VAL A 562 11.77 -27.34 -0.98
CA VAL A 562 10.35 -27.38 -0.63
C VAL A 562 9.79 -28.80 -0.70
N ARG A 563 8.97 -29.16 0.28
CA ARG A 563 8.19 -30.41 0.31
C ARG A 563 6.74 -30.08 0.61
N ILE A 564 5.88 -30.32 -0.37
CA ILE A 564 4.46 -29.99 -0.35
C ILE A 564 3.70 -31.29 -0.62
N GLN A 565 2.82 -31.69 0.29
CA GLN A 565 1.93 -32.82 0.12
C GLN A 565 0.52 -32.33 -0.22
N ASN A 566 -0.04 -32.87 -1.31
CA ASN A 566 -1.38 -32.55 -1.78
C ASN A 566 -1.66 -31.03 -1.82
N GLY A 567 -0.73 -30.28 -2.42
CA GLY A 567 -0.87 -28.84 -2.59
C GLY A 567 -2.01 -28.49 -3.55
N ARG A 568 -2.66 -27.36 -3.30
CA ARG A 568 -3.73 -26.79 -4.12
C ARG A 568 -3.36 -25.38 -4.57
N HIS A 569 -3.84 -24.98 -5.75
CA HIS A 569 -3.63 -23.62 -6.22
C HIS A 569 -4.73 -22.70 -5.64
N PRO A 570 -4.40 -21.70 -4.79
CA PRO A 570 -5.39 -20.95 -4.01
C PRO A 570 -6.40 -20.19 -4.88
N LEU A 571 -5.96 -19.61 -6.00
CA LEU A 571 -6.88 -18.90 -6.92
C LEU A 571 -7.73 -19.85 -7.77
N MET A 572 -7.12 -20.89 -8.37
CA MET A 572 -7.80 -21.81 -9.28
C MET A 572 -8.83 -22.70 -8.56
N GLU A 573 -8.59 -23.03 -7.29
CA GLU A 573 -9.53 -23.76 -6.44
C GLU A 573 -10.88 -23.03 -6.32
N LEU A 574 -10.90 -21.69 -6.36
CA LEU A 574 -12.14 -20.91 -6.31
C LEU A 574 -12.87 -20.85 -7.65
N CYS A 575 -12.15 -20.99 -8.75
CA CYS A 575 -12.69 -20.91 -10.10
C CYS A 575 -13.17 -22.28 -10.63
N ALA A 576 -12.52 -23.35 -10.20
CA ALA A 576 -12.80 -24.71 -10.66
C ALA A 576 -13.81 -25.42 -9.75
N ARG A 577 -14.73 -26.18 -10.35
CA ARG A 577 -15.69 -27.00 -9.59
C ARG A 577 -15.02 -28.14 -8.81
N THR A 578 -13.94 -28.69 -9.37
CA THR A 578 -13.13 -29.76 -8.77
C THR A 578 -11.68 -29.46 -9.08
N PHE A 579 -10.83 -29.39 -8.05
CA PHE A 579 -9.38 -29.20 -8.19
C PHE A 579 -8.64 -30.45 -7.72
N VAL A 580 -7.68 -30.94 -8.52
CA VAL A 580 -6.88 -32.12 -8.18
C VAL A 580 -5.61 -31.66 -7.45
N PRO A 581 -5.41 -32.03 -6.17
CA PRO A 581 -4.21 -31.66 -5.43
C PRO A 581 -2.99 -32.40 -5.94
N ASN A 582 -1.84 -31.73 -5.96
CA ASN A 582 -0.57 -32.28 -6.42
C ASN A 582 0.54 -32.05 -5.39
N SER A 583 1.33 -33.10 -5.14
CA SER A 583 2.51 -33.01 -4.28
C SER A 583 3.73 -32.52 -5.07
N ALA A 584 4.61 -31.78 -4.41
CA ALA A 584 5.85 -31.27 -4.98
C ALA A 584 6.99 -31.45 -3.98
N GLU A 585 8.10 -32.06 -4.42
CA GLU A 585 9.29 -32.24 -3.59
C GLU A 585 10.52 -31.80 -4.38
N CYS A 586 11.25 -30.82 -3.87
CA CYS A 586 12.49 -30.33 -4.45
C CYS A 586 13.51 -30.13 -3.33
N GLY A 587 14.67 -30.80 -3.43
CA GLY A 587 15.65 -30.82 -2.35
C GLY A 587 16.09 -32.21 -1.89
N GLY A 588 17.27 -32.27 -1.25
CA GLY A 588 17.82 -33.50 -0.67
C GLY A 588 17.97 -34.63 -1.69
N ASP A 589 17.46 -35.82 -1.32
CA ASP A 589 17.58 -37.06 -2.11
C ASP A 589 16.74 -37.08 -3.39
N LYS A 590 15.80 -36.15 -3.54
CA LYS A 590 14.88 -36.10 -4.69
C LYS A 590 15.42 -35.24 -5.85
N GLY A 591 16.58 -34.61 -5.70
CA GLY A 591 17.15 -33.71 -6.70
C GLY A 591 16.56 -32.29 -6.65
N ARG A 592 17.27 -31.36 -7.29
CA ARG A 592 17.02 -29.91 -7.25
C ARG A 592 16.36 -29.37 -8.53
N VAL A 593 16.47 -30.10 -9.63
CA VAL A 593 15.91 -29.70 -10.94
C VAL A 593 14.78 -30.65 -11.31
N LYS A 594 13.57 -30.09 -11.49
CA LYS A 594 12.37 -30.84 -11.88
C LYS A 594 11.96 -30.46 -13.29
N VAL A 595 12.02 -31.40 -14.21
CA VAL A 595 11.58 -31.19 -15.60
C VAL A 595 10.21 -31.83 -15.76
N ILE A 596 9.18 -30.99 -15.96
CA ILE A 596 7.78 -31.38 -16.08
C ILE A 596 7.37 -31.33 -17.55
N THR A 597 6.91 -32.46 -18.07
CA THR A 597 6.40 -32.58 -19.43
C THR A 597 4.93 -32.95 -19.45
N GLY A 598 4.27 -32.71 -20.57
CA GLY A 598 2.86 -33.08 -20.77
C GLY A 598 2.20 -32.25 -21.86
N PRO A 599 1.03 -32.65 -22.35
CA PRO A 599 0.33 -31.91 -23.41
C PRO A 599 -0.05 -30.49 -22.98
N ASN A 600 -0.40 -29.64 -23.93
CA ASN A 600 -0.99 -28.33 -23.62
C ASN A 600 -2.31 -28.53 -22.85
N SER A 601 -2.64 -27.58 -21.98
CA SER A 601 -3.85 -27.63 -21.14
C SER A 601 -3.90 -28.75 -20.09
N SER A 602 -2.82 -29.54 -19.93
CA SER A 602 -2.71 -30.56 -18.88
C SER A 602 -2.48 -30.00 -17.48
N GLY A 603 -2.25 -28.68 -17.33
CA GLY A 603 -2.10 -28.00 -16.03
C GLY A 603 -0.65 -27.74 -15.59
N LYS A 604 0.36 -27.90 -16.46
CA LYS A 604 1.79 -27.67 -16.14
C LYS A 604 2.05 -26.29 -15.50
N SER A 605 1.56 -25.22 -16.12
CA SER A 605 1.71 -23.85 -15.63
C SER A 605 1.02 -23.63 -14.28
N ILE A 606 -0.15 -24.25 -14.07
CA ILE A 606 -0.89 -24.17 -12.80
C ILE A 606 -0.09 -24.86 -11.68
N TYR A 607 0.52 -26.02 -11.97
CA TYR A 607 1.37 -26.71 -11.02
C TYR A 607 2.61 -25.89 -10.62
N LEU A 608 3.28 -25.22 -11.58
CA LEU A 608 4.40 -24.32 -11.28
C LEU A 608 3.96 -23.15 -10.38
N LYS A 609 2.86 -22.46 -10.76
CA LYS A 609 2.32 -21.35 -9.98
C LYS A 609 1.89 -21.78 -8.59
N GLN A 610 1.33 -22.97 -8.45
CA GLN A 610 0.97 -23.56 -7.16
C GLN A 610 2.18 -23.67 -6.23
N VAL A 611 3.30 -24.23 -6.70
CA VAL A 611 4.51 -24.36 -5.88
C VAL A 611 5.04 -22.98 -5.46
N GLY A 612 5.06 -22.03 -6.38
CA GLY A 612 5.47 -20.65 -6.11
C GLY A 612 4.57 -19.96 -5.07
N LEU A 613 3.24 -20.06 -5.22
CA LEU A 613 2.27 -19.45 -4.32
C LEU A 613 2.31 -20.06 -2.92
N ILE A 614 2.41 -21.38 -2.79
CA ILE A 614 2.52 -22.04 -1.48
C ILE A 614 3.79 -21.60 -0.76
N THR A 615 4.91 -21.54 -1.48
CA THR A 615 6.20 -21.08 -0.93
C THR A 615 6.10 -19.62 -0.50
N PHE A 616 5.54 -18.75 -1.35
CA PHE A 616 5.32 -17.35 -1.03
C PHE A 616 4.43 -17.15 0.20
N MET A 617 3.28 -17.83 0.29
CA MET A 617 2.38 -17.75 1.45
C MET A 617 3.06 -18.19 2.74
N ALA A 618 3.92 -19.21 2.68
CA ALA A 618 4.72 -19.62 3.82
C ALA A 618 5.74 -18.54 4.22
N LEU A 619 6.38 -17.84 3.28
CA LEU A 619 7.34 -16.76 3.55
C LEU A 619 6.69 -15.43 4.00
N VAL A 620 5.36 -15.30 3.82
CA VAL A 620 4.57 -14.25 4.44
C VAL A 620 4.21 -14.60 5.90
N GLY A 621 4.29 -15.87 6.29
CA GLY A 621 3.85 -16.37 7.60
C GLY A 621 2.36 -16.67 7.66
N SER A 622 1.75 -16.99 6.51
CA SER A 622 0.37 -17.48 6.41
C SER A 622 0.33 -19.02 6.46
N PHE A 623 -0.83 -19.57 6.80
CA PHE A 623 -1.14 -20.98 6.54
C PHE A 623 -1.29 -21.18 5.03
N VAL A 624 -1.03 -22.41 4.55
CA VAL A 624 -0.88 -22.72 3.13
C VAL A 624 -1.91 -23.73 2.61
N PRO A 625 -2.27 -23.67 1.31
CA PRO A 625 -3.20 -24.61 0.69
C PRO A 625 -2.55 -25.96 0.40
N ALA A 626 -2.25 -26.74 1.44
CA ALA A 626 -1.69 -28.09 1.34
C ALA A 626 -2.20 -28.95 2.50
N GLU A 627 -2.06 -30.27 2.40
CA GLU A 627 -2.28 -31.15 3.55
C GLU A 627 -1.12 -31.01 4.54
N GLU A 628 0.11 -31.10 4.03
CA GLU A 628 1.33 -30.82 4.77
C GLU A 628 2.29 -30.03 3.90
N ALA A 629 3.00 -29.05 4.49
CA ALA A 629 4.05 -28.31 3.82
C ALA A 629 5.26 -28.14 4.73
N GLU A 630 6.42 -28.50 4.22
CA GLU A 630 7.73 -28.26 4.83
C GLU A 630 8.54 -27.36 3.89
N ILE A 631 8.93 -26.19 4.37
CA ILE A 631 9.61 -25.16 3.58
C ILE A 631 11.00 -24.93 4.17
N GLY A 632 12.01 -25.04 3.32
CA GLY A 632 13.41 -24.75 3.64
C GLY A 632 13.73 -23.25 3.63
N ALA A 633 15.00 -22.92 3.78
CA ALA A 633 15.46 -21.55 3.62
C ALA A 633 15.41 -21.15 2.15
N VAL A 634 14.58 -20.16 1.82
CA VAL A 634 14.43 -19.58 0.47
C VAL A 634 14.80 -18.10 0.53
N ASP A 635 15.69 -17.66 -0.35
CA ASP A 635 16.19 -16.28 -0.39
C ASP A 635 15.65 -15.45 -1.56
N ALA A 636 15.27 -16.10 -2.66
CA ALA A 636 14.67 -15.45 -3.82
C ALA A 636 13.69 -16.37 -4.56
N ILE A 637 12.67 -15.78 -5.19
CA ILE A 637 11.75 -16.46 -6.10
C ILE A 637 11.83 -15.79 -7.47
N PHE A 638 12.34 -16.53 -8.44
CA PHE A 638 12.43 -16.12 -9.84
C PHE A 638 11.37 -16.84 -10.65
N THR A 639 10.65 -16.10 -11.50
CA THR A 639 9.68 -16.71 -12.42
C THR A 639 9.90 -16.23 -13.85
N ARG A 640 9.85 -17.19 -14.77
CA ARG A 640 9.73 -16.97 -16.21
C ARG A 640 8.48 -17.70 -16.66
N ILE A 641 7.35 -17.00 -16.63
CA ILE A 641 6.06 -17.51 -17.15
C ILE A 641 5.46 -16.41 -18.01
N HIS A 642 5.00 -16.75 -19.21
CA HIS A 642 4.42 -15.78 -20.14
C HIS A 642 3.28 -14.98 -19.48
N SER A 643 3.42 -13.66 -19.44
CA SER A 643 2.39 -12.72 -18.98
C SER A 643 1.81 -11.92 -20.17
N CYS A 644 0.55 -11.48 -20.07
CA CYS A 644 -0.10 -10.69 -21.11
C CYS A 644 0.61 -9.34 -21.37
N GLU A 645 1.34 -8.81 -20.38
CA GLU A 645 1.98 -7.50 -20.43
C GLU A 645 3.19 -7.46 -21.40
N SER A 646 3.85 -8.59 -21.62
CA SER A 646 4.98 -8.70 -22.56
C SER A 646 4.63 -8.36 -24.03
N ILE A 647 3.35 -8.37 -24.41
CA ILE A 647 2.89 -8.07 -25.78
C ILE A 647 2.89 -6.55 -26.03
N SER A 648 2.76 -5.73 -24.99
CA SER A 648 2.56 -4.28 -25.11
C SER A 648 3.86 -3.48 -25.25
N LEU A 649 5.03 -4.09 -25.00
CA LEU A 649 6.33 -3.40 -24.88
C LEU A 649 7.10 -3.20 -26.21
N GLY A 650 6.56 -3.65 -27.36
CA GLY A 650 7.14 -3.36 -28.69
C GLY A 650 8.52 -3.99 -28.99
N LEU A 651 9.14 -4.68 -28.03
CA LEU A 651 10.35 -5.48 -28.20
C LEU A 651 10.00 -6.93 -28.55
N SER A 652 10.94 -7.66 -29.17
CA SER A 652 10.78 -9.09 -29.43
C SER A 652 10.52 -9.85 -28.12
N THR A 653 9.43 -10.62 -28.08
CA THR A 653 9.06 -11.44 -26.91
C THR A 653 10.19 -12.36 -26.46
N PHE A 654 10.96 -12.88 -27.42
CA PHE A 654 12.15 -13.70 -27.15
C PHE A 654 13.29 -12.91 -26.48
N MET A 655 13.50 -11.65 -26.86
CA MET A 655 14.56 -10.82 -26.29
C MET A 655 14.20 -10.34 -24.89
N ILE A 656 12.93 -10.05 -24.63
CA ILE A 656 12.41 -9.81 -23.28
C ILE A 656 12.64 -11.05 -22.40
N ASP A 657 12.24 -12.23 -22.87
CA ASP A 657 12.42 -13.49 -22.15
C ASP A 657 13.89 -13.76 -21.76
N LEU A 658 14.82 -13.50 -22.67
CA LEU A 658 16.26 -13.68 -22.47
C LEU A 658 16.86 -12.63 -21.53
N ASN A 659 16.76 -11.35 -21.89
CA ASN A 659 17.49 -10.26 -21.22
C ASN A 659 16.85 -9.85 -19.89
N GLN A 660 15.54 -9.97 -19.72
CA GLN A 660 14.89 -9.51 -18.49
C GLN A 660 14.70 -10.59 -17.44
N GLN A 661 14.49 -11.86 -17.81
CA GLN A 661 14.07 -12.90 -16.86
C GLN A 661 15.12 -14.00 -16.66
N VAL A 662 15.56 -14.65 -17.74
CA VAL A 662 16.53 -15.74 -17.60
C VAL A 662 17.92 -15.24 -17.24
N ALA A 663 18.40 -14.14 -17.83
CA ALA A 663 19.68 -13.55 -17.44
C ALA A 663 19.71 -13.13 -15.96
N LYS A 664 18.62 -12.55 -15.44
CA LYS A 664 18.52 -12.20 -14.00
C LYS A 664 18.57 -13.43 -13.11
N ALA A 665 17.80 -14.48 -13.44
CA ALA A 665 17.80 -15.71 -12.68
C ALA A 665 19.17 -16.41 -12.73
N VAL A 666 19.84 -16.44 -13.87
CA VAL A 666 21.17 -17.05 -14.00
C VAL A 666 22.21 -16.29 -13.17
N ASN A 667 22.19 -14.95 -13.19
CA ASN A 667 23.20 -14.14 -12.52
C ASN A 667 22.97 -13.97 -11.01
N ASN A 668 21.72 -14.00 -10.55
CA ASN A 668 21.36 -13.69 -9.16
C ASN A 668 20.86 -14.89 -8.34
N ALA A 669 20.57 -16.04 -8.94
CA ALA A 669 20.09 -17.20 -8.19
C ALA A 669 21.19 -17.85 -7.36
N THR A 670 20.85 -18.21 -6.12
CA THR A 670 21.73 -18.92 -5.19
C THR A 670 21.23 -20.35 -4.96
N GLU A 671 21.96 -21.13 -4.17
CA GLU A 671 21.58 -22.50 -3.76
C GLU A 671 20.23 -22.61 -3.03
N ARG A 672 19.69 -21.47 -2.55
CA ARG A 672 18.43 -21.34 -1.81
C ARG A 672 17.30 -20.74 -2.64
N SER A 673 17.60 -20.28 -3.85
CA SER A 673 16.61 -19.62 -4.69
C SER A 673 15.67 -20.62 -5.35
N LEU A 674 14.40 -20.25 -5.46
CA LEU A 674 13.37 -21.01 -6.19
C LEU A 674 13.18 -20.40 -7.57
N VAL A 675 13.42 -21.17 -8.62
CA VAL A 675 13.31 -20.75 -10.02
C VAL A 675 12.19 -21.53 -10.70
N LEU A 676 11.19 -20.83 -11.23
CA LEU A 676 10.06 -21.40 -11.95
C LEU A 676 10.11 -20.99 -13.42
N ILE A 677 10.23 -21.95 -14.34
CA ILE A 677 10.35 -21.70 -15.77
C ILE A 677 9.21 -22.41 -16.49
N ASP A 678 8.41 -21.68 -17.24
CA ASP A 678 7.32 -22.23 -18.04
C ASP A 678 7.56 -21.95 -19.52
N GLU A 679 7.76 -23.02 -20.30
CA GLU A 679 7.82 -23.01 -21.76
C GLU A 679 8.91 -22.12 -22.38
N PHE A 680 10.14 -22.19 -21.85
CA PHE A 680 11.28 -21.41 -22.35
C PHE A 680 11.81 -21.88 -23.70
N GLY A 681 12.17 -20.93 -24.56
CA GLY A 681 12.66 -21.19 -25.91
C GLY A 681 11.58 -21.32 -27.00
N LYS A 682 10.29 -21.02 -26.70
CA LYS A 682 9.21 -21.09 -27.71
C LYS A 682 9.19 -19.94 -28.73
N GLY A 683 9.78 -18.79 -28.40
CA GLY A 683 9.79 -17.61 -29.27
C GLY A 683 10.80 -17.65 -30.42
N THR A 684 11.50 -18.77 -30.61
CA THR A 684 12.56 -18.95 -31.62
C THR A 684 12.44 -20.33 -32.29
N ASN A 685 13.35 -20.64 -33.22
CA ASN A 685 13.43 -21.97 -33.84
C ASN A 685 13.46 -23.07 -32.78
N THR A 686 12.78 -24.19 -33.06
CA THR A 686 12.63 -25.30 -32.10
C THR A 686 13.95 -25.90 -31.64
N VAL A 687 14.95 -25.96 -32.54
CA VAL A 687 16.30 -26.46 -32.25
C VAL A 687 17.06 -25.47 -31.35
N ASP A 688 17.03 -24.18 -31.70
CA ASP A 688 17.73 -23.13 -30.96
C ASP A 688 17.13 -22.94 -29.56
N GLY A 689 15.80 -22.97 -29.45
CA GLY A 689 15.10 -22.90 -28.18
C GLY A 689 15.38 -24.08 -27.26
N LEU A 690 15.46 -25.30 -27.82
CA LEU A 690 15.86 -26.49 -27.08
C LEU A 690 17.32 -26.41 -26.62
N ALA A 691 18.24 -26.00 -27.50
CA ALA A 691 19.65 -25.85 -27.18
C ALA A 691 19.87 -24.82 -26.06
N LEU A 692 19.17 -23.68 -26.12
CA LEU A 692 19.23 -22.64 -25.10
C LEU A 692 18.71 -23.13 -23.74
N LEU A 693 17.55 -23.80 -23.71
CA LEU A 693 17.01 -24.38 -22.49
C LEU A 693 17.95 -25.42 -21.89
N ALA A 694 18.53 -26.29 -22.72
CA ALA A 694 19.50 -27.28 -22.28
C ALA A 694 20.78 -26.64 -21.75
N ALA A 695 21.29 -25.59 -22.39
CA ALA A 695 22.49 -24.87 -21.95
C ALA A 695 22.30 -24.21 -20.59
N VAL A 696 21.17 -23.51 -20.38
CA VAL A 696 20.83 -22.87 -19.09
C VAL A 696 20.72 -23.91 -17.96
N LEU A 697 20.02 -25.02 -18.21
CA LEU A 697 19.91 -26.09 -17.23
C LEU A 697 21.27 -26.75 -16.93
N ARG A 698 22.11 -26.96 -17.95
CA ARG A 698 23.46 -27.50 -17.77
C ARG A 698 24.35 -26.57 -16.96
N HIS A 699 24.25 -25.27 -17.18
CA HIS A 699 24.98 -24.27 -16.40
C HIS A 699 24.64 -24.40 -14.91
N TRP A 700 23.36 -24.43 -14.54
CA TRP A 700 22.98 -24.63 -13.13
C TRP A 700 23.33 -26.00 -12.57
N LEU A 701 23.25 -27.06 -13.38
CA LEU A 701 23.66 -28.40 -12.95
C LEU A 701 25.17 -28.51 -12.75
N ALA A 702 25.98 -27.77 -13.52
CA ALA A 702 27.43 -27.73 -13.36
C ALA A 702 27.86 -27.11 -12.03
N LEU A 703 27.04 -26.25 -11.42
CA LEU A 703 27.25 -25.71 -10.07
C LEU A 703 27.14 -26.78 -8.97
N GLY A 704 26.58 -27.96 -9.26
CA GLY A 704 26.53 -29.09 -8.34
C GLY A 704 25.72 -28.78 -7.06
N PRO A 705 26.34 -28.80 -5.85
CA PRO A 705 25.63 -28.59 -4.59
C PRO A 705 25.02 -27.19 -4.44
N THR A 706 25.59 -26.18 -5.11
CA THR A 706 25.11 -24.79 -5.09
C THR A 706 24.02 -24.51 -6.14
N CYS A 707 23.55 -25.56 -6.84
CA CYS A 707 22.46 -25.45 -7.80
C CYS A 707 21.17 -24.93 -7.12
N PRO A 708 20.48 -23.93 -7.71
CA PRO A 708 19.19 -23.46 -7.22
C PRO A 708 18.10 -24.53 -7.32
N HIS A 709 16.98 -24.30 -6.65
CA HIS A 709 15.80 -25.16 -6.73
C HIS A 709 14.97 -24.79 -7.97
N ILE A 710 14.96 -25.63 -8.99
CA ILE A 710 14.40 -25.30 -10.30
C ILE A 710 13.21 -26.21 -10.63
N PHE A 711 12.09 -25.61 -11.03
CA PHE A 711 10.99 -26.31 -11.68
C PHE A 711 10.81 -25.78 -13.10
N VAL A 712 10.92 -26.66 -14.10
CA VAL A 712 10.79 -26.32 -15.51
C VAL A 712 9.63 -27.09 -16.12
N ALA A 713 8.63 -26.39 -16.63
CA ALA A 713 7.63 -26.96 -17.51
C ALA A 713 8.06 -26.76 -18.96
N THR A 714 8.07 -27.84 -19.76
CA THR A 714 8.44 -27.77 -21.17
C THR A 714 7.60 -28.69 -22.04
N ASN A 715 7.39 -28.26 -23.27
CA ASN A 715 6.82 -29.08 -24.33
C ASN A 715 7.89 -29.80 -25.15
N PHE A 716 9.17 -29.50 -24.94
CA PHE A 716 10.26 -30.14 -25.65
C PHE A 716 10.50 -31.54 -25.08
N LEU A 717 9.75 -32.52 -25.57
CA LEU A 717 9.94 -33.93 -25.22
C LEU A 717 11.35 -34.42 -25.57
N SER A 718 11.97 -33.81 -26.58
CA SER A 718 13.36 -34.03 -26.97
C SER A 718 14.36 -33.80 -25.83
N LEU A 719 14.07 -32.93 -24.86
CA LEU A 719 14.94 -32.70 -23.70
C LEU A 719 15.03 -33.94 -22.77
N VAL A 720 13.96 -34.74 -22.73
CA VAL A 720 13.90 -35.97 -21.93
C VAL A 720 14.37 -37.18 -22.75
N GLN A 721 14.08 -37.19 -24.05
CA GLN A 721 14.43 -38.30 -24.96
C GLN A 721 15.88 -38.29 -25.42
N LEU A 722 16.50 -37.10 -25.50
CA LEU A 722 17.90 -36.94 -25.85
C LEU A 722 18.72 -36.77 -24.56
N PRO A 723 19.93 -37.38 -24.46
CA PRO A 723 20.82 -37.24 -23.31
C PRO A 723 21.52 -35.87 -23.29
N LEU A 724 20.75 -34.78 -23.42
CA LEU A 724 21.26 -33.41 -23.45
C LEU A 724 21.64 -32.93 -22.03
N LEU A 725 20.93 -33.41 -21.02
CA LEU A 725 21.20 -33.13 -19.61
C LEU A 725 22.07 -34.24 -19.00
N PRO A 726 23.02 -33.91 -18.11
CA PRO A 726 23.82 -34.91 -17.42
C PRO A 726 22.90 -35.81 -16.57
N GLN A 727 23.05 -37.12 -16.72
CA GLN A 727 22.32 -38.08 -15.87
C GLN A 727 22.92 -38.02 -14.46
N GLY A 728 22.14 -37.54 -13.51
CA GLY A 728 22.58 -37.41 -12.12
C GLY A 728 21.39 -37.32 -11.16
N PRO A 729 21.63 -37.54 -9.85
CA PRO A 729 20.59 -37.51 -8.82
C PRO A 729 19.96 -36.12 -8.64
N LEU A 730 20.55 -35.08 -9.24
CA LEU A 730 20.07 -33.71 -9.16
C LEU A 730 18.86 -33.43 -10.07
N VAL A 731 18.63 -34.22 -11.12
CA VAL A 731 17.54 -34.02 -12.09
C VAL A 731 16.47 -35.10 -11.93
N GLN A 732 15.21 -34.69 -11.82
CA GLN A 732 14.06 -35.58 -11.85
C GLN A 732 13.10 -35.18 -12.97
N TYR A 733 12.61 -36.18 -13.71
CA TYR A 733 11.66 -36.02 -14.80
C TYR A 733 10.25 -36.40 -14.34
N LEU A 734 9.31 -35.47 -14.51
CA LEU A 734 7.91 -35.58 -14.13
C LEU A 734 7.01 -35.45 -15.37
N SER A 735 5.84 -36.06 -15.34
CA SER A 735 4.84 -35.96 -16.40
C SER A 735 3.43 -35.73 -15.86
N MET A 736 2.63 -34.95 -16.59
CA MET A 736 1.19 -34.85 -16.34
C MET A 736 0.47 -36.08 -16.89
N GLU A 737 -0.33 -36.76 -16.07
CA GLU A 737 -1.10 -37.93 -16.47
C GLU A 737 -2.22 -37.57 -17.45
N THR A 738 -2.26 -38.30 -18.56
CA THR A 738 -3.28 -38.18 -19.61
C THR A 738 -3.71 -39.56 -20.08
N CYS A 739 -4.99 -39.72 -20.43
CA CYS A 739 -5.50 -40.92 -21.06
C CYS A 739 -6.22 -40.56 -22.36
N GLU A 740 -5.98 -41.36 -23.40
CA GLU A 740 -6.75 -41.31 -24.64
C GLU A 740 -7.98 -42.22 -24.46
N ASP A 741 -9.18 -41.63 -24.51
CA ASP A 741 -10.45 -42.36 -24.52
C ASP A 741 -11.11 -42.18 -25.91
N GLY A 742 -10.88 -43.16 -26.79
CA GLY A 742 -11.32 -43.07 -28.19
C GLY A 742 -10.61 -41.94 -28.96
N ASN A 743 -11.37 -40.90 -29.33
CA ASN A 743 -10.84 -39.71 -30.01
C ASN A 743 -10.59 -38.53 -29.05
N ASP A 744 -10.99 -38.63 -27.79
CA ASP A 744 -10.89 -37.53 -26.83
C ASP A 744 -9.71 -37.76 -25.88
N LEU A 745 -8.96 -36.69 -25.64
CA LEU A 745 -7.79 -36.71 -24.75
C LEU A 745 -8.21 -36.19 -23.37
N VAL A 746 -8.27 -37.10 -22.40
CA VAL A 746 -8.71 -36.82 -21.02
C VAL A 746 -7.51 -36.47 -20.15
N PHE A 747 -7.60 -35.32 -19.48
CA PHE A 747 -6.57 -34.82 -18.57
C PHE A 747 -6.92 -35.16 -17.12
N PHE A 748 -6.06 -35.88 -16.41
CA PHE A 748 -6.26 -36.18 -14.98
C PHE A 748 -5.74 -35.07 -14.06
N TYR A 749 -4.96 -34.12 -14.60
CA TYR A 749 -4.34 -33.03 -13.85
C TYR A 749 -3.44 -33.49 -12.69
N ARG A 750 -2.94 -34.73 -12.76
CA ARG A 750 -2.08 -35.35 -11.75
C ARG A 750 -0.63 -35.42 -12.24
N VAL A 751 0.31 -35.05 -11.39
CA VAL A 751 1.76 -35.18 -11.65
C VAL A 751 2.22 -36.59 -11.25
N SER A 752 2.97 -37.24 -12.14
CA SER A 752 3.55 -38.57 -11.93
C SER A 752 5.03 -38.62 -12.35
N ASP A 753 5.78 -39.58 -11.82
CA ASP A 753 7.14 -39.84 -12.28
C ASP A 753 7.12 -40.35 -13.72
N TRP A 754 7.96 -39.78 -14.59
CA TRP A 754 8.04 -40.15 -16.01
C TRP A 754 8.29 -41.66 -16.22
N ILE A 755 9.00 -42.32 -15.29
CA ILE A 755 9.37 -43.74 -15.37
C ILE A 755 8.14 -44.66 -15.15
N ARG A 756 7.09 -44.20 -14.44
CA ARG A 756 5.90 -45.02 -14.13
C ARG A 756 4.85 -45.02 -15.25
N SER A 757 4.80 -44.00 -16.11
CA SER A 757 3.72 -43.87 -17.10
C SER A 757 3.86 -44.78 -18.33
N GLY A 758 4.98 -45.50 -18.50
CA GLY A 758 5.09 -46.77 -19.24
C GLY A 758 4.74 -46.78 -20.74
N LYS A 759 4.24 -45.69 -21.32
CA LYS A 759 4.01 -45.54 -22.75
C LYS A 759 4.61 -44.20 -23.19
N PRO A 760 5.69 -44.19 -23.99
CA PRO A 760 6.12 -42.95 -24.61
C PRO A 760 4.94 -42.44 -25.44
N ILE A 761 4.52 -41.19 -25.21
CA ILE A 761 3.73 -40.46 -26.20
C ILE A 761 4.52 -40.57 -27.49
N LYS A 762 4.02 -41.34 -28.47
CA LYS A 762 4.74 -41.66 -29.71
C LYS A 762 5.16 -40.36 -30.38
N PRO A 763 6.47 -40.09 -30.56
CA PRO A 763 6.90 -39.00 -31.42
C PRO A 763 6.60 -39.38 -32.87
N LEU A 764 6.05 -38.43 -33.63
CA LEU A 764 5.99 -38.52 -35.08
C LEU A 764 7.43 -38.56 -35.65
N ARG A 765 7.76 -39.64 -36.36
CA ARG A 765 8.92 -39.85 -37.28
C ARG A 765 10.33 -39.99 -36.66
N GLU A 766 10.91 -41.19 -36.83
CA GLU A 766 12.22 -41.64 -36.32
C GLU A 766 13.45 -41.28 -37.18
N LEU A 767 13.35 -40.41 -38.18
CA LEU A 767 14.44 -40.19 -39.17
C LEU A 767 15.27 -38.90 -38.99
N LEU A 768 15.12 -38.17 -37.88
CA LEU A 768 15.78 -36.87 -37.65
C LEU A 768 16.82 -36.85 -36.50
N LYS A 769 17.10 -37.99 -35.85
CA LYS A 769 17.74 -38.02 -34.53
C LYS A 769 19.25 -37.73 -34.49
N GLU A 770 20.05 -38.20 -35.44
CA GLU A 770 21.53 -38.10 -35.30
C GLU A 770 22.08 -36.71 -35.69
N LYS A 771 21.67 -36.18 -36.84
CA LYS A 771 22.18 -34.90 -37.35
C LYS A 771 21.72 -33.70 -36.52
N GLN A 772 20.49 -33.74 -35.95
CA GLN A 772 20.04 -32.72 -35.01
C GLN A 772 20.70 -32.83 -33.65
N MET A 773 21.13 -34.04 -33.23
CA MET A 773 21.83 -34.25 -31.96
C MET A 773 23.24 -33.66 -31.98
N GLU A 774 24.02 -33.92 -33.03
CA GLU A 774 25.35 -33.31 -33.19
C GLU A 774 25.25 -31.77 -33.25
N ASN A 775 24.25 -31.23 -33.97
CA ASN A 775 24.05 -29.79 -34.07
C ASN A 775 23.62 -29.15 -32.74
N CYS A 776 22.70 -29.78 -31.99
CA CYS A 776 22.30 -29.30 -30.66
C CYS A 776 23.47 -29.35 -29.67
N GLN A 777 24.24 -30.44 -29.65
CA GLN A 777 25.41 -30.56 -28.79
C GLN A 777 26.47 -29.52 -29.14
N ALA A 778 26.75 -29.30 -30.43
CA ALA A 778 27.68 -28.26 -30.87
C ALA A 778 27.23 -26.85 -30.46
N LEU A 779 25.94 -26.53 -30.55
CA LEU A 779 25.39 -25.25 -30.09
C LEU A 779 25.47 -25.10 -28.57
N VAL A 780 25.09 -26.14 -27.81
CA VAL A 780 25.18 -26.15 -26.34
C VAL A 780 26.63 -25.98 -25.88
N ASP A 781 27.58 -26.69 -26.48
CA ASP A 781 29.00 -26.60 -26.15
C ASP A 781 29.59 -25.24 -26.54
N LYS A 782 29.07 -24.58 -27.59
CA LYS A 782 29.43 -23.19 -27.91
C LYS A 782 28.90 -22.23 -26.85
N PHE A 783 27.65 -22.36 -26.44
CA PHE A 783 27.08 -21.51 -25.38
C PHE A 783 27.82 -21.65 -24.05
N LEU A 784 28.27 -22.86 -23.71
CA LEU A 784 29.02 -23.13 -22.47
C LEU A 784 30.49 -22.66 -22.51
N LYS A 785 31.04 -22.34 -23.69
CA LYS A 785 32.41 -21.81 -23.85
C LYS A 785 32.47 -20.28 -23.81
N LEU A 786 31.34 -19.59 -23.75
CA LEU A 786 31.28 -18.14 -23.61
C LEU A 786 31.71 -17.74 -22.20
N ASP A 787 32.76 -16.92 -22.13
CA ASP A 787 33.27 -16.37 -20.88
C ASP A 787 32.55 -15.06 -20.58
N LEU A 788 31.51 -15.13 -19.73
CA LEU A 788 30.60 -14.02 -19.44
C LEU A 788 31.23 -12.88 -18.62
N GLU A 789 32.48 -13.06 -18.16
CA GLU A 789 33.24 -12.06 -17.42
C GLU A 789 34.16 -11.19 -18.31
N ASP A 790 34.25 -11.46 -19.62
CA ASP A 790 35.06 -10.66 -20.55
C ASP A 790 34.38 -9.31 -20.89
N PRO A 791 34.98 -8.15 -20.54
CA PRO A 791 34.41 -6.83 -20.81
C PRO A 791 34.36 -6.45 -22.30
N ASN A 792 34.97 -7.23 -23.20
CA ASN A 792 34.93 -7.02 -24.64
C ASN A 792 33.95 -7.95 -25.38
N LEU A 793 33.17 -8.76 -24.65
CA LEU A 793 32.23 -9.70 -25.25
C LEU A 793 30.97 -8.97 -25.75
N ASP A 794 30.93 -8.71 -27.06
CA ASP A 794 29.79 -8.09 -27.72
C ASP A 794 28.72 -9.15 -28.08
N LEU A 795 27.80 -9.39 -27.13
CA LEU A 795 26.76 -10.42 -27.23
C LEU A 795 25.89 -10.27 -28.49
N ASP A 796 25.58 -9.04 -28.92
CA ASP A 796 24.73 -8.80 -30.10
C ASP A 796 25.46 -9.19 -31.40
N THR A 797 26.77 -8.96 -31.45
CA THR A 797 27.62 -9.35 -32.57
C THR A 797 27.85 -10.86 -32.61
N PHE A 798 28.02 -11.51 -31.45
CA PHE A 798 28.11 -12.97 -31.35
C PHE A 798 26.80 -13.67 -31.76
N MET A 799 25.65 -13.18 -31.26
CA MET A 799 24.33 -13.72 -31.61
C MET A 799 24.03 -13.54 -33.11
N SER A 800 24.45 -12.42 -33.71
CA SER A 800 24.20 -12.13 -35.12
C SER A 800 25.18 -12.78 -36.11
N GLN A 801 26.46 -12.94 -35.75
CA GLN A 801 27.50 -13.44 -36.65
C GLN A 801 27.86 -14.92 -36.45
N GLU A 802 27.61 -15.52 -35.28
CA GLU A 802 27.97 -16.93 -35.04
C GLU A 802 26.77 -17.85 -34.85
N VAL A 803 25.69 -17.36 -34.21
CA VAL A 803 24.50 -18.18 -33.91
C VAL A 803 23.51 -18.19 -35.09
N LEU A 804 23.20 -17.03 -35.68
CA LEU A 804 22.31 -16.94 -36.85
C LEU A 804 22.87 -17.65 -38.12
N PRO A 805 24.17 -17.59 -38.45
CA PRO A 805 24.69 -18.26 -39.65
C PRO A 805 24.83 -19.78 -39.49
N ALA A 806 25.12 -20.26 -38.28
CA ALA A 806 25.05 -21.68 -37.96
C ALA A 806 23.62 -22.21 -38.09
N ALA A 807 22.60 -21.41 -37.74
CA ALA A 807 21.18 -21.72 -37.98
C ALA A 807 20.81 -21.70 -39.49
N ALA A 808 21.44 -20.85 -40.30
CA ALA A 808 21.20 -20.80 -41.74
C ALA A 808 21.79 -22.01 -42.51
N THR A 809 22.80 -22.69 -41.95
CA THR A 809 23.34 -23.94 -42.52
C THR A 809 22.50 -25.18 -42.17
N ILE A 810 21.42 -25.00 -41.38
CA ILE A 810 20.54 -26.06 -40.83
C ILE A 810 19.19 -26.15 -41.59
N LEU A 811 18.87 -25.18 -42.46
CA LEU A 811 17.81 -25.30 -43.48
C LEU A 811 18.29 -26.16 -44.66
#